data_AF-A0A8X8WQ50-F1
#
_entry.id   AF-A0A8X8WQ50-F1
#
_cell.length_a   1.000
_cell.length_b   1.000
_cell.length_c   1.000
_cell.angle_alpha   90.00
_cell.angle_beta   90.00
_cell.angle_gamma   90.00
#
_symmetry.space_group_name_H-M   'P 1'
#
loop_
_entity.id
_entity.type
_entity.pdbx_description
1 polymer ?
#
loop_
_entity_poly.entity_id
_entity_poly.type
_entity_poly.pdbx_seq_one_letter_code
_entity_poly.pdbx_strand_id
1 'polypeptide(L)'
;MIFKDYKQEQDMEIEALEAILMDEFKEIHSSESGLNTSNRCFEITISPQDDEVDDSNIPSVRLALTFSHTENYPDEPPLLNLKSLKGIHTSDLRALKEKLEQEAAENLGMAMVYTLVTSAQEWLSEIFAQDAGDDDDEEDEAAKDEVIIPHGEPVTVDSFLAWREKIEAELALERAKLMPDSALSAPKEKRLSGRQWFESGRASADGLSLGKTAIILVSNQSPTRLEIFLSPDEIPKSFLNFAKKDEVFDWMVGIRRKIHENPELGYEEFETSKLVRQELDKMGIPYKYPFAITGVVGYIGTGEPPFVAIRADMDALPLQEVEMVEWDHKSKNHGKMHACGHDAHVAMLLGAAKILQHHSHLLKGTVVLVFQPAEEGGGGAKKMIEDGALENVEAIFGIHSSTFLPPGEVSTRPGPLLAGSGFFEAVISGRGGHAAIPQHSIDPILAASNVIISLQHLLSREADPLDSQVVTVGKFRGGDAFNVIPDSVTIGGTFRAFSSESLLHLKQRIEQVILGQAAVLRCNATVNFEAENKIFFPPTVNNNDLHELFTKVAGEMLGTAGVKEMQPLMGSEDFSFYQEIMPGYFFFVGMKDETLEQPTFHHSPHFTINEGGLAVGAALHASLVVRYISDSRMGAPVIDHRRHDEL
;
A
#
# COMPACT_ATOMS: atom_id res chain seq x y z
N MET A 1 -45.01 -13.13 20.47
CA MET A 1 -44.52 -13.43 19.11
C MET A 1 -45.14 -12.41 18.19
N ILE A 2 -44.36 -11.42 17.77
CA ILE A 2 -44.74 -10.50 16.70
C ILE A 2 -44.42 -11.29 15.43
N PHE A 3 -45.43 -11.71 14.67
CA PHE A 3 -45.20 -12.23 13.32
C PHE A 3 -44.68 -11.06 12.48
N LYS A 4 -43.41 -11.11 12.07
CA LYS A 4 -42.88 -10.19 11.07
C LYS A 4 -43.50 -10.58 9.73
N ASP A 5 -44.05 -9.60 9.01
CA ASP A 5 -44.58 -9.79 7.67
C ASP A 5 -43.45 -9.59 6.67
N TYR A 6 -42.86 -10.70 6.20
CA TYR A 6 -41.73 -10.70 5.27
C TYR A 6 -42.13 -10.48 3.81
N LYS A 7 -43.41 -10.28 3.52
CA LYS A 7 -43.91 -10.21 2.14
C LYS A 7 -43.24 -9.11 1.31
N GLN A 8 -43.00 -7.94 1.90
CA GLN A 8 -42.34 -6.83 1.20
C GLN A 8 -40.87 -7.15 0.88
N GLU A 9 -40.15 -7.82 1.78
CA GLU A 9 -38.76 -8.23 1.58
C GLU A 9 -38.66 -9.33 0.50
N GLN A 10 -39.58 -10.29 0.53
CA GLN A 10 -39.72 -11.32 -0.49
C GLN A 10 -40.02 -10.73 -1.87
N ASP A 11 -40.94 -9.77 -1.97
CA ASP A 11 -41.26 -9.13 -3.25
C ASP A 11 -40.07 -8.30 -3.79
N MET A 12 -39.28 -7.65 -2.93
CA MET A 12 -38.05 -6.95 -3.33
C MET A 12 -36.97 -7.90 -3.86
N GLU A 13 -36.79 -9.07 -3.25
CA GLU A 13 -35.84 -10.07 -3.75
C GLU A 13 -36.27 -10.63 -5.12
N ILE A 14 -37.57 -10.85 -5.35
CA ILE A 14 -38.08 -11.27 -6.67
C ILE A 14 -37.83 -10.19 -7.72
N GLU A 15 -38.11 -8.92 -7.43
CA GLU A 15 -37.85 -7.80 -8.36
C GLU A 15 -36.36 -7.69 -8.70
N ALA A 16 -35.47 -7.89 -7.71
CA ALA A 16 -34.04 -7.91 -7.92
C ALA A 16 -33.60 -9.09 -8.79
N LEU A 17 -34.11 -10.30 -8.54
CA LEU A 17 -33.80 -11.49 -9.33
C LEU A 17 -34.29 -11.37 -10.78
N GLU A 18 -35.48 -10.83 -11.00
CA GLU A 18 -36.03 -10.57 -12.34
C GLU A 18 -35.14 -9.56 -13.11
N ALA A 19 -34.63 -8.53 -12.42
CA ALA A 19 -33.72 -7.55 -13.03
C ALA A 19 -32.33 -8.12 -13.34
N ILE A 20 -31.82 -9.03 -12.50
CA ILE A 20 -30.46 -9.60 -12.63
C ILE A 20 -30.42 -10.74 -13.65
N LEU A 21 -31.37 -11.67 -13.58
CA LEU A 21 -31.36 -12.91 -14.36
C LEU A 21 -32.17 -12.82 -15.66
N MET A 22 -32.99 -11.79 -15.81
CA MET A 22 -33.76 -11.48 -17.03
C MET A 22 -34.46 -12.72 -17.61
N ASP A 23 -34.03 -13.18 -18.80
CA ASP A 23 -34.64 -14.30 -19.53
C ASP A 23 -34.47 -15.67 -18.85
N GLU A 24 -33.58 -15.77 -17.85
CA GLU A 24 -33.33 -17.01 -17.11
C GLU A 24 -34.27 -17.21 -15.92
N PHE A 25 -35.06 -16.19 -15.56
CA PHE A 25 -35.98 -16.19 -14.41
C PHE A 25 -37.45 -16.15 -14.86
N LYS A 26 -38.30 -17.02 -14.31
CA LYS A 26 -39.76 -17.00 -14.58
C LYS A 26 -40.59 -17.49 -13.41
N GLU A 27 -41.79 -16.91 -13.24
CA GLU A 27 -42.81 -17.43 -12.34
C GLU A 27 -43.53 -18.63 -12.97
N ILE A 28 -43.68 -19.70 -12.21
CA ILE A 28 -44.31 -20.96 -12.66
C ILE A 28 -45.50 -21.33 -11.78
N HIS A 29 -46.43 -22.11 -12.33
CA HIS A 29 -47.59 -22.57 -11.57
C HIS A 29 -47.17 -23.61 -10.53
N SER A 30 -47.77 -23.59 -9.33
CA SER A 30 -47.38 -24.48 -8.22
C SER A 30 -47.45 -25.97 -8.58
N SER A 31 -48.34 -26.36 -9.49
CA SER A 31 -48.46 -27.73 -10.02
C SER A 31 -47.26 -28.20 -10.86
N GLU A 32 -46.45 -27.27 -11.37
CA GLU A 32 -45.27 -27.53 -12.21
C GLU A 32 -43.96 -27.46 -11.42
N SER A 33 -44.00 -26.90 -10.21
CA SER A 33 -42.82 -26.63 -9.37
C SER A 33 -42.15 -27.87 -8.78
N GLY A 34 -42.91 -28.95 -8.58
CA GLY A 34 -42.46 -30.09 -7.78
C GLY A 34 -42.31 -29.79 -6.28
N LEU A 35 -42.73 -28.60 -5.82
CA LEU A 35 -42.73 -28.19 -4.43
C LEU A 35 -44.12 -28.41 -3.81
N ASN A 36 -44.17 -28.89 -2.58
CA ASN A 36 -45.43 -29.06 -1.85
C ASN A 36 -45.84 -27.75 -1.17
N THR A 37 -46.26 -26.76 -1.97
CA THR A 37 -46.61 -25.41 -1.50
C THR A 37 -47.77 -24.80 -2.28
N SER A 38 -48.52 -23.91 -1.63
CA SER A 38 -49.51 -23.04 -2.28
C SER A 38 -48.98 -21.63 -2.57
N ASN A 39 -47.72 -21.35 -2.23
CA ASN A 39 -47.06 -20.06 -2.46
C ASN A 39 -46.60 -19.91 -3.92
N ARG A 40 -46.21 -18.68 -4.28
CA ARG A 40 -45.63 -18.37 -5.60
C ARG A 40 -44.34 -19.16 -5.78
N CYS A 41 -44.20 -19.79 -6.94
CA CYS A 41 -43.06 -20.62 -7.30
C CYS A 41 -42.33 -19.99 -8.48
N PHE A 42 -41.00 -20.04 -8.45
CA PHE A 42 -40.15 -19.44 -9.48
C PHE A 42 -39.15 -20.48 -9.96
N GLU A 43 -38.83 -20.45 -11.25
CA GLU A 43 -37.82 -21.31 -11.88
C GLU A 43 -36.71 -20.44 -12.46
N ILE A 44 -35.47 -20.82 -12.15
CA ILE A 44 -34.24 -20.21 -12.65
C ILE A 44 -33.52 -21.24 -13.50
N THR A 45 -33.20 -20.87 -14.74
CA THR A 45 -32.37 -21.70 -15.62
C THR A 45 -30.92 -21.35 -15.40
N ILE A 46 -30.11 -22.34 -15.02
CA ILE A 46 -28.70 -22.17 -14.66
C ILE A 46 -27.83 -22.95 -15.64
N SER A 47 -26.81 -22.29 -16.17
CA SER A 47 -25.76 -22.88 -17.01
C SER A 47 -24.38 -22.65 -16.36
N PRO A 48 -23.36 -23.47 -16.66
CA PRO A 48 -21.97 -23.16 -16.34
C PRO A 48 -21.56 -21.84 -17.00
N GLN A 49 -20.62 -21.12 -16.39
CA GLN A 49 -20.10 -19.87 -16.93
C GLN A 49 -19.25 -20.17 -18.18
N ASP A 50 -19.59 -19.60 -19.34
CA ASP A 50 -18.70 -19.57 -20.50
C ASP A 50 -18.47 -18.11 -20.94
N ASP A 51 -17.19 -17.82 -21.20
CA ASP A 51 -16.69 -16.59 -21.81
C ASP A 51 -17.47 -16.22 -23.08
N GLU A 52 -17.52 -14.93 -23.38
CA GLU A 52 -18.05 -14.42 -24.65
C GLU A 52 -17.48 -15.23 -25.83
N VAL A 53 -18.36 -15.87 -26.63
CA VAL A 53 -18.44 -15.80 -28.12
C VAL A 53 -19.20 -16.99 -28.74
N ASP A 54 -20.07 -16.63 -29.70
CA ASP A 54 -20.71 -17.40 -30.79
C ASP A 54 -22.07 -18.11 -30.55
N ASP A 55 -23.02 -17.77 -31.42
CA ASP A 55 -24.45 -18.14 -31.42
C ASP A 55 -24.68 -19.58 -31.94
N SER A 56 -23.71 -20.48 -31.70
CA SER A 56 -23.75 -21.86 -32.21
C SER A 56 -23.35 -22.96 -31.22
N ASN A 57 -22.90 -22.62 -29.99
CA ASN A 57 -22.66 -23.60 -28.94
C ASN A 57 -23.74 -23.56 -27.84
N ILE A 58 -24.63 -24.56 -27.85
CA ILE A 58 -25.58 -24.78 -26.76
C ILE A 58 -24.79 -25.38 -25.58
N PRO A 59 -24.84 -24.80 -24.35
CA PRO A 59 -24.17 -25.35 -23.17
C PRO A 59 -24.43 -26.86 -23.05
N SER A 60 -23.38 -27.63 -22.77
CA SER A 60 -23.44 -29.09 -22.64
C SER A 60 -24.38 -29.52 -21.49
N VAL A 61 -24.49 -28.65 -20.47
CA VAL A 61 -25.24 -28.89 -19.22
C VAL A 61 -26.17 -27.72 -18.90
N ARG A 62 -27.41 -28.02 -18.47
CA ARG A 62 -28.39 -27.02 -17.99
C ARG A 62 -29.20 -27.55 -16.81
N LEU A 63 -29.38 -26.72 -15.80
CA LEU A 63 -30.13 -27.00 -14.58
C LEU A 63 -31.34 -26.07 -14.47
N ALA A 64 -32.49 -26.58 -14.03
CA ALA A 64 -33.59 -25.77 -13.53
C ALA A 64 -33.59 -25.83 -11.99
N LEU A 65 -33.38 -24.67 -11.36
CA LEU A 65 -33.55 -24.48 -9.93
C LEU A 65 -34.93 -23.85 -9.70
N THR A 66 -35.82 -24.60 -9.05
CA THR A 66 -37.13 -24.11 -8.65
C THR A 66 -37.14 -23.78 -7.17
N PHE A 67 -37.66 -22.61 -6.81
CA PHE A 67 -37.82 -22.22 -5.41
C PHE A 67 -39.18 -21.60 -5.10
N SER A 68 -39.53 -21.62 -3.82
CA SER A 68 -40.66 -20.88 -3.25
C SER A 68 -40.26 -20.37 -1.87
N HIS A 69 -40.54 -19.09 -1.60
CA HIS A 69 -40.42 -18.55 -0.24
C HIS A 69 -41.39 -19.26 0.72
N THR A 70 -40.91 -19.54 1.93
CA THR A 70 -41.73 -19.96 3.06
C THR A 70 -42.36 -18.72 3.73
N GLU A 71 -43.33 -18.92 4.63
CA GLU A 71 -43.96 -17.79 5.34
C GLU A 71 -42.96 -17.00 6.20
N ASN A 72 -41.90 -17.66 6.68
CA ASN A 72 -40.90 -17.06 7.57
C ASN A 72 -39.57 -16.74 6.87
N TYR A 73 -39.46 -16.94 5.56
CA TYR A 73 -38.28 -16.55 4.80
C TYR A 73 -38.00 -15.04 4.95
N PRO A 74 -36.76 -14.59 5.25
CA PRO A 74 -35.50 -15.35 5.19
C PRO A 74 -35.03 -16.05 6.47
N ASP A 75 -35.81 -16.02 7.57
CA ASP A 75 -35.46 -16.71 8.82
C ASP A 75 -35.64 -18.24 8.74
N GLU A 76 -36.29 -18.73 7.68
CA GLU A 76 -36.46 -20.15 7.33
C GLU A 76 -36.03 -20.33 5.87
N PRO A 77 -35.34 -21.44 5.52
CA PRO A 77 -34.84 -21.62 4.16
C PRO A 77 -36.00 -21.70 3.15
N PRO A 78 -35.76 -21.32 1.89
CA PRO A 78 -36.75 -21.46 0.83
C PRO A 78 -36.96 -22.94 0.52
N LEU A 79 -38.13 -23.29 0.00
CA LEU A 79 -38.36 -24.63 -0.54
C LEU A 79 -37.64 -24.75 -1.87
N LEU A 80 -36.77 -25.76 -2.03
CA LEU A 80 -35.93 -25.95 -3.22
C LEU A 80 -36.22 -27.27 -3.93
N ASN A 81 -36.24 -27.23 -5.26
CA ASN A 81 -36.28 -28.38 -6.13
C ASN A 81 -35.34 -28.18 -7.32
N LEU A 82 -34.61 -29.23 -7.68
CA LEU A 82 -33.63 -29.21 -8.76
C LEU A 82 -34.03 -30.21 -9.84
N LYS A 83 -33.97 -29.79 -11.10
CA LYS A 83 -34.27 -30.63 -12.25
C LYS A 83 -33.20 -30.46 -13.32
N SER A 84 -32.60 -31.56 -13.73
CA SER A 84 -31.70 -31.59 -14.91
C SER A 84 -32.52 -31.28 -16.16
N LEU A 85 -32.18 -30.20 -16.86
CA LEU A 85 -32.70 -29.90 -18.19
C LEU A 85 -31.83 -30.58 -19.26
N LYS A 86 -30.52 -30.67 -19.02
CA LYS A 86 -29.55 -31.32 -19.91
C LYS A 86 -28.30 -31.72 -19.13
N GLY A 87 -27.77 -32.93 -19.34
CA GLY A 87 -26.40 -33.29 -18.98
C GLY A 87 -26.07 -33.62 -17.51
N ILE A 88 -27.01 -33.48 -16.56
CA ILE A 88 -26.72 -33.76 -15.13
C ILE A 88 -27.29 -35.11 -14.68
N HIS A 89 -26.45 -35.98 -14.12
CA HIS A 89 -26.86 -37.27 -13.55
C HIS A 89 -27.61 -37.11 -12.23
N THR A 90 -28.42 -38.12 -11.87
CA THR A 90 -29.28 -38.08 -10.67
C THR A 90 -28.52 -38.16 -9.34
N SER A 91 -27.29 -38.69 -9.33
CA SER A 91 -26.38 -38.63 -8.18
C SER A 91 -25.93 -37.20 -7.90
N ASP A 92 -25.62 -36.48 -8.98
CA ASP A 92 -24.98 -35.17 -8.98
C ASP A 92 -26.01 -34.10 -8.61
N LEU A 93 -27.25 -34.23 -9.11
CA LEU A 93 -28.39 -33.45 -8.65
C LEU A 93 -28.65 -33.60 -7.14
N ARG A 94 -28.43 -34.80 -6.57
CA ARG A 94 -28.64 -35.01 -5.13
C ARG A 94 -27.53 -34.32 -4.33
N ALA A 95 -26.28 -34.45 -4.76
CA ALA A 95 -25.14 -33.81 -4.11
C ALA A 95 -25.27 -32.27 -4.15
N LEU A 96 -25.65 -31.71 -5.31
CA LEU A 96 -25.91 -30.27 -5.44
C LEU A 96 -27.07 -29.83 -4.55
N LYS A 97 -28.15 -30.62 -4.48
CA LYS A 97 -29.28 -30.29 -3.60
C LYS A 97 -28.86 -30.23 -2.12
N GLU A 98 -28.08 -31.21 -1.66
CA GLU A 98 -27.57 -31.24 -0.29
C GLU A 98 -26.65 -30.05 0.00
N LYS A 99 -25.79 -29.65 -0.95
CA LYS A 99 -24.94 -28.45 -0.86
C LYS A 99 -25.80 -27.19 -0.69
N LEU A 100 -26.80 -26.99 -1.55
CA LEU A 100 -27.65 -25.80 -1.52
C LEU A 100 -28.54 -25.74 -0.27
N GLU A 101 -29.00 -26.88 0.23
CA GLU A 101 -29.75 -26.94 1.50
C GLU A 101 -28.87 -26.58 2.70
N GLN A 102 -27.59 -26.98 2.71
CA GLN A 102 -26.64 -26.57 3.73
C GLN A 102 -26.36 -25.06 3.66
N GLU A 103 -26.11 -24.54 2.46
CA GLU A 103 -25.81 -23.13 2.27
C GLU A 103 -27.00 -22.22 2.61
N ALA A 104 -28.23 -22.67 2.32
CA ALA A 104 -29.44 -21.97 2.76
C ALA A 104 -29.54 -21.91 4.30
N ALA A 105 -29.09 -22.95 5.01
CA ALA A 105 -29.09 -22.97 6.48
C ALA A 105 -28.01 -22.04 7.08
N GLU A 106 -26.90 -21.81 6.37
CA GLU A 106 -25.82 -20.91 6.77
C GLU A 106 -26.16 -19.43 6.54
N ASN A 107 -27.13 -19.14 5.64
CA ASN A 107 -27.51 -17.78 5.24
C ASN A 107 -28.85 -17.30 5.82
N LEU A 108 -29.37 -17.94 6.88
CA LEU A 108 -30.64 -17.53 7.51
C LEU A 108 -30.59 -16.08 8.02
N GLY A 109 -31.70 -15.37 7.84
CA GLY A 109 -31.85 -13.96 8.21
C GLY A 109 -31.46 -12.96 7.12
N MET A 110 -31.06 -13.44 5.92
CA MET A 110 -30.77 -12.62 4.75
C MET A 110 -31.44 -13.18 3.48
N ALA A 111 -31.73 -12.31 2.51
CA ALA A 111 -32.08 -12.72 1.15
C ALA A 111 -30.91 -13.55 0.56
N MET A 112 -31.20 -14.74 0.04
CA MET A 112 -30.20 -15.79 -0.23
C MET A 112 -30.40 -16.50 -1.56
N VAL A 113 -31.48 -16.24 -2.30
CA VAL A 113 -31.77 -16.99 -3.54
C VAL A 113 -30.68 -16.75 -4.59
N TYR A 114 -30.19 -15.52 -4.72
CA TYR A 114 -29.10 -15.19 -5.65
C TYR A 114 -27.78 -15.89 -5.27
N THR A 115 -27.49 -15.99 -3.97
CA THR A 115 -26.33 -16.72 -3.44
C THR A 115 -26.41 -18.21 -3.82
N LEU A 116 -27.58 -18.82 -3.63
CA LEU A 116 -27.82 -20.23 -4.01
C LEU A 116 -27.68 -20.46 -5.53
N VAL A 117 -28.13 -19.50 -6.35
CA VAL A 117 -27.94 -19.56 -7.81
C VAL A 117 -26.47 -19.51 -8.18
N THR A 118 -25.71 -18.59 -7.57
CA THR A 118 -24.27 -18.43 -7.82
C THR A 118 -23.49 -19.67 -7.40
N SER A 119 -23.78 -20.22 -6.22
CA SER A 119 -23.15 -21.46 -5.74
C SER A 119 -23.48 -22.67 -6.62
N ALA A 120 -24.67 -22.70 -7.23
CA ALA A 120 -25.03 -23.71 -8.22
C ALA A 120 -24.27 -23.54 -9.54
N GLN A 121 -24.06 -22.30 -10.01
CA GLN A 121 -23.26 -21.98 -11.20
C GLN A 121 -21.80 -22.40 -11.02
N GLU A 122 -21.20 -22.05 -9.89
CA GLU A 122 -19.82 -22.42 -9.54
C GLU A 122 -19.66 -23.94 -9.47
N TRP A 123 -20.58 -24.63 -8.80
CA TRP A 123 -20.53 -26.08 -8.68
C TRP A 123 -20.68 -26.80 -10.03
N LEU A 124 -21.57 -26.31 -10.90
CA LEU A 124 -21.70 -26.86 -12.25
C LEU A 124 -20.43 -26.65 -13.08
N SER A 125 -19.78 -25.49 -12.92
CA SER A 125 -18.53 -25.18 -13.60
C SER A 125 -17.40 -26.09 -13.10
N GLU A 126 -17.29 -26.32 -11.79
CA GLU A 126 -16.27 -27.23 -11.22
C GLU A 126 -16.44 -28.69 -11.67
N ILE A 127 -17.67 -29.19 -11.72
CA ILE A 127 -17.94 -30.60 -12.04
C ILE A 127 -17.87 -30.87 -13.55
N PHE A 128 -18.33 -29.93 -14.38
CA PHE A 128 -18.52 -30.16 -15.81
C PHE A 128 -17.53 -29.41 -16.73
N ALA A 129 -16.60 -28.60 -16.19
CA ALA A 129 -15.53 -28.00 -17.00
C ALA A 129 -14.47 -28.99 -17.53
N GLN A 130 -14.53 -30.27 -17.15
CA GLN A 130 -13.54 -31.28 -17.59
C GLN A 130 -13.95 -32.10 -18.83
N ASP A 131 -15.16 -31.93 -19.37
CA ASP A 131 -15.67 -32.74 -20.51
C ASP A 131 -15.65 -32.01 -21.86
N ALA A 132 -15.00 -30.84 -21.96
CA ALA A 132 -14.86 -30.06 -23.19
C ALA A 132 -13.48 -30.22 -23.87
N GLY A 133 -12.84 -31.37 -23.72
CA GLY A 133 -11.52 -31.63 -24.32
C GLY A 133 -11.15 -33.10 -24.29
N ASP A 134 -11.81 -33.92 -25.10
CA ASP A 134 -11.30 -35.22 -25.53
C ASP A 134 -12.13 -35.72 -26.73
N ASP A 135 -11.79 -35.22 -27.92
CA ASP A 135 -12.09 -35.85 -29.22
C ASP A 135 -11.33 -35.04 -30.29
N ASP A 136 -10.03 -35.33 -30.44
CA ASP A 136 -9.27 -35.21 -31.70
C ASP A 136 -7.81 -35.67 -31.46
N ASP A 137 -7.65 -36.97 -31.21
CA ASP A 137 -6.37 -37.67 -31.32
C ASP A 137 -6.50 -38.73 -32.42
N GLU A 138 -6.46 -38.30 -33.69
CA GLU A 138 -5.93 -39.08 -34.82
C GLU A 138 -5.94 -38.22 -36.11
N GLU A 139 -4.81 -38.24 -36.84
CA GLU A 139 -4.53 -37.57 -38.13
C GLU A 139 -4.06 -36.10 -38.10
N ASP A 140 -2.74 -35.88 -37.99
CA ASP A 140 -1.94 -35.48 -39.17
C ASP A 140 -0.46 -35.20 -38.83
N GLU A 141 0.40 -36.15 -39.21
CA GLU A 141 1.76 -35.80 -39.63
C GLU A 141 1.66 -35.00 -40.95
N ALA A 142 1.92 -33.69 -40.91
CA ALA A 142 2.75 -32.94 -41.86
C ALA A 142 2.30 -31.48 -42.05
N ALA A 143 2.89 -30.56 -41.28
CA ALA A 143 3.34 -29.27 -41.78
C ALA A 143 4.29 -28.63 -40.77
N LYS A 144 5.58 -28.58 -41.11
CA LYS A 144 6.53 -27.68 -40.47
C LYS A 144 6.23 -26.29 -40.99
N ASP A 145 5.76 -25.39 -40.12
CA ASP A 145 5.81 -23.97 -40.37
C ASP A 145 6.67 -23.25 -39.33
N GLU A 146 7.38 -22.27 -39.84
CA GLU A 146 8.64 -21.73 -39.37
C GLU A 146 8.50 -20.84 -38.13
N VAL A 147 9.34 -21.09 -37.14
CA VAL A 147 9.63 -20.10 -36.09
C VAL A 147 10.39 -18.95 -36.74
N ILE A 148 9.72 -17.81 -36.95
CA ILE A 148 10.39 -16.55 -37.30
C ILE A 148 11.11 -16.05 -36.05
N ILE A 149 12.40 -16.35 -35.95
CA ILE A 149 13.32 -15.69 -35.01
C ILE A 149 13.73 -14.36 -35.65
N PRO A 150 13.47 -13.20 -35.03
CA PRO A 150 13.97 -11.95 -35.55
C PRO A 150 15.49 -11.90 -35.36
N HIS A 151 16.24 -11.99 -36.47
CA HIS A 151 17.67 -11.74 -36.49
C HIS A 151 17.93 -10.25 -36.25
N GLY A 152 18.13 -9.86 -34.99
CA GLY A 152 18.92 -8.67 -34.67
C GLY A 152 20.39 -8.97 -34.94
N GLU A 153 21.12 -8.02 -35.53
CA GLU A 153 22.58 -8.12 -35.63
C GLU A 153 23.15 -8.27 -34.21
N PRO A 154 24.03 -9.26 -33.95
CA PRO A 154 24.63 -9.42 -32.64
C PRO A 154 25.45 -8.17 -32.30
N VAL A 155 25.16 -7.56 -31.16
CA VAL A 155 25.89 -6.39 -30.67
C VAL A 155 27.33 -6.80 -30.39
N THR A 156 28.23 -6.37 -31.27
CA THR A 156 29.68 -6.46 -31.07
C THR A 156 30.16 -5.27 -30.24
N VAL A 157 31.34 -5.39 -29.63
CA VAL A 157 31.99 -4.27 -28.93
C VAL A 157 32.12 -3.07 -29.87
N ASP A 158 32.42 -3.31 -31.15
CA ASP A 158 32.57 -2.26 -32.15
C ASP A 158 31.23 -1.60 -32.52
N SER A 159 30.14 -2.37 -32.64
CA SER A 159 28.80 -1.79 -32.88
C SER A 159 28.28 -1.02 -31.66
N PHE A 160 28.62 -1.45 -30.45
CA PHE A 160 28.30 -0.73 -29.22
C PHE A 160 29.09 0.59 -29.09
N LEU A 161 30.38 0.58 -29.42
CA LEU A 161 31.20 1.79 -29.41
C LEU A 161 30.78 2.79 -30.49
N ALA A 162 30.43 2.32 -31.69
CA ALA A 162 29.89 3.17 -32.76
C ALA A 162 28.53 3.78 -32.39
N TRP A 163 27.66 3.00 -31.75
CA TRP A 163 26.40 3.50 -31.20
C TRP A 163 26.63 4.55 -30.10
N ARG A 164 27.58 4.31 -29.18
CA ARG A 164 27.96 5.26 -28.13
C ARG A 164 28.50 6.57 -28.70
N GLU A 165 29.39 6.52 -29.69
CA GLU A 165 29.89 7.73 -30.36
C GLU A 165 28.78 8.51 -31.05
N LYS A 166 27.80 7.82 -31.65
CA LYS A 166 26.63 8.47 -32.26
C LYS A 166 25.75 9.17 -31.21
N ILE A 167 25.50 8.52 -30.08
CA ILE A 167 24.74 9.09 -28.95
C ILE A 167 25.49 10.27 -28.33
N GLU A 168 26.81 10.18 -28.16
CA GLU A 168 27.64 11.29 -27.65
C GLU A 168 27.65 12.48 -28.61
N ALA A 169 27.67 12.23 -29.93
CA ALA A 169 27.59 13.28 -30.95
C ALA A 169 26.21 13.96 -30.97
N GLU A 170 25.11 13.20 -30.84
CA GLU A 170 23.75 13.74 -30.73
C GLU A 170 23.59 14.57 -29.45
N LEU A 171 24.07 14.07 -28.30
CA LEU A 171 24.07 14.80 -27.03
C LEU A 171 24.93 16.07 -27.08
N ALA A 172 26.07 16.05 -27.78
CA ALA A 172 26.91 17.23 -27.97
C ALA A 172 26.23 18.29 -28.85
N LEU A 173 25.49 17.86 -29.88
CA LEU A 173 24.70 18.74 -30.75
C LEU A 173 23.54 19.39 -29.97
N GLU A 174 22.87 18.61 -29.12
CA GLU A 174 21.80 19.07 -28.25
C GLU A 174 22.32 20.07 -27.20
N ARG A 175 23.50 19.81 -26.62
CA ARG A 175 24.20 20.73 -25.71
C ARG A 175 24.59 22.04 -26.38
N ALA A 176 25.01 22.00 -27.64
CA ALA A 176 25.38 23.19 -28.40
C ALA A 176 24.17 24.10 -28.70
N LYS A 177 22.96 23.53 -28.86
CA LYS A 177 21.71 24.29 -29.02
C LYS A 177 21.27 25.02 -27.74
N LEU A 178 21.74 24.58 -26.58
CA LEU A 178 21.34 25.07 -25.25
C LEU A 178 22.30 26.11 -24.65
N MET A 179 23.37 26.51 -25.35
CA MET A 179 24.32 27.52 -24.85
C MET A 179 24.02 28.93 -25.37
N PRO A 180 23.87 29.94 -24.50
CA PRO A 180 23.76 31.34 -24.94
C PRO A 180 25.11 31.91 -25.41
N ASP A 181 25.09 32.82 -26.40
CA ASP A 181 26.24 33.44 -27.06
C ASP A 181 27.28 34.09 -26.11
N SER A 182 26.90 34.36 -24.86
CA SER A 182 27.79 34.92 -23.83
C SER A 182 28.86 33.95 -23.31
N ALA A 183 28.84 32.66 -23.69
CA ALA A 183 29.81 31.67 -23.23
C ALA A 183 31.07 31.53 -24.15
N LEU A 184 31.12 32.23 -25.28
CA LEU A 184 32.20 32.08 -26.27
C LEU A 184 33.42 33.01 -26.06
N SER A 185 33.45 33.87 -25.04
CA SER A 185 34.51 34.89 -24.88
C SER A 185 35.27 34.90 -23.55
N ALA A 186 35.19 33.86 -22.72
CA ALA A 186 35.99 33.78 -21.48
C ALA A 186 37.28 32.95 -21.70
N PRO A 187 38.47 33.43 -21.27
CA PRO A 187 39.71 32.69 -21.48
C PRO A 187 39.76 31.44 -20.57
N LYS A 188 39.97 30.27 -21.17
CA LYS A 188 40.06 28.98 -20.47
C LYS A 188 41.34 28.88 -19.64
N GLU A 189 41.23 28.89 -18.31
CA GLU A 189 42.28 28.33 -17.46
C GLU A 189 42.26 26.80 -17.54
N LYS A 190 43.44 26.21 -17.80
CA LYS A 190 43.63 24.76 -17.86
C LYS A 190 43.48 24.16 -16.44
N ARG A 191 42.40 23.42 -16.21
CA ARG A 191 42.28 22.53 -15.03
C ARG A 191 43.30 21.39 -15.16
N LEU A 192 44.14 21.24 -14.14
CA LEU A 192 45.07 20.13 -13.99
C LEU A 192 44.30 18.83 -13.75
N SER A 193 44.82 17.71 -14.25
CA SER A 193 44.25 16.39 -13.93
C SER A 193 44.50 16.03 -12.47
N GLY A 194 43.69 15.12 -11.91
CA GLY A 194 43.80 14.70 -10.49
C GLY A 194 45.20 14.21 -10.10
N ARG A 195 45.92 13.57 -11.02
CA ARG A 195 47.32 13.16 -10.83
C ARG A 195 48.30 14.33 -10.75
N GLN A 196 48.12 15.34 -11.60
CA GLN A 196 48.96 16.55 -11.60
C GLN A 196 48.72 17.44 -10.38
N TRP A 197 47.51 17.40 -9.83
CA TRP A 197 47.20 18.07 -8.57
C TRP A 197 47.93 17.40 -7.39
N PHE A 198 47.94 16.06 -7.36
CA PHE A 198 48.61 15.26 -6.33
C PHE A 198 50.13 15.39 -6.36
N GLU A 199 50.74 15.40 -7.55
CA GLU A 199 52.19 15.57 -7.75
C GLU A 199 52.67 17.02 -7.48
N SER A 200 51.78 18.01 -7.36
CA SER A 200 52.13 19.42 -7.19
C SER A 200 52.54 19.84 -5.76
N GLY A 201 52.51 18.91 -4.79
CA GLY A 201 52.98 19.16 -3.43
C GLY A 201 52.13 20.17 -2.63
N ARG A 202 50.91 20.48 -3.07
CA ARG A 202 50.03 21.47 -2.42
C ARG A 202 49.26 20.94 -1.19
N ALA A 203 49.58 19.74 -0.70
CA ALA A 203 49.10 19.20 0.56
C ALA A 203 50.29 19.03 1.52
N SER A 204 50.77 20.13 2.10
CA SER A 204 51.66 20.09 3.26
C SER A 204 51.60 21.42 4.01
N ALA A 205 51.21 21.36 5.28
CA ALA A 205 51.63 22.29 6.33
C ALA A 205 51.71 21.53 7.66
N ASP A 206 52.95 21.34 8.12
CA ASP A 206 53.50 21.57 9.47
C ASP A 206 52.56 21.31 10.68
N GLY A 207 52.88 20.51 11.70
CA GLY A 207 54.18 20.15 12.26
C GLY A 207 54.24 20.56 13.74
N LEU A 208 54.18 19.60 14.67
CA LEU A 208 54.71 19.77 16.03
C LEU A 208 55.04 18.40 16.65
N SER A 209 56.28 18.27 17.11
CA SER A 209 56.94 17.03 17.47
C SER A 209 57.05 16.80 18.97
N LEU A 210 57.00 15.51 19.32
CA LEU A 210 57.81 14.79 20.34
C LEU A 210 57.59 15.06 21.85
N GLY A 211 57.10 13.99 22.50
CA GLY A 211 57.35 13.70 23.91
C GLY A 211 57.13 12.21 24.20
N LYS A 212 58.17 11.39 24.07
CA LYS A 212 58.17 9.99 24.53
C LYS A 212 58.22 9.96 26.05
N THR A 213 57.28 9.28 26.70
CA THR A 213 57.46 8.79 28.07
C THR A 213 56.72 7.45 28.22
N ALA A 214 57.47 6.41 28.54
CA ALA A 214 56.97 5.09 28.88
C ALA A 214 56.82 5.01 30.40
N ILE A 215 55.60 4.78 30.92
CA ILE A 215 55.38 4.40 32.32
C ILE A 215 54.22 3.39 32.43
N ILE A 216 54.63 2.14 32.68
CA ILE A 216 54.17 1.19 33.71
C ILE A 216 52.66 0.86 33.80
N LEU A 217 52.37 -0.41 33.50
CA LEU A 217 51.19 -1.17 33.92
C LEU A 217 50.99 -1.10 35.44
N VAL A 218 49.83 -0.62 35.89
CA VAL A 218 49.29 -0.93 37.22
C VAL A 218 47.85 -1.39 37.03
N SER A 219 47.63 -2.67 37.30
CA SER A 219 46.30 -3.27 37.42
C SER A 219 45.59 -2.70 38.63
N ASN A 220 44.36 -2.20 38.46
CA ASN A 220 43.41 -2.11 39.55
C ASN A 220 42.09 -2.73 39.10
N GLN A 221 41.84 -3.94 39.61
CA GLN A 221 40.61 -4.69 39.44
C GLN A 221 39.45 -3.93 40.09
N SER A 222 38.41 -3.65 39.30
CA SER A 222 37.05 -3.38 39.74
C SER A 222 36.12 -4.29 38.91
N PRO A 223 34.97 -4.71 39.46
CA PRO A 223 34.36 -5.99 39.12
C PRO A 223 33.88 -5.98 37.67
N THR A 224 34.42 -6.90 36.88
CA THR A 224 33.99 -7.19 35.52
C THR A 224 32.51 -7.56 35.53
N ARG A 225 31.67 -6.62 35.09
CA ARG A 225 30.40 -6.92 34.44
C ARG A 225 30.78 -7.86 33.29
N LEU A 226 30.34 -9.12 33.31
CA LEU A 226 30.52 -10.00 32.17
C LEU A 226 29.80 -9.33 30.99
N GLU A 227 30.57 -8.68 30.11
CA GLU A 227 30.09 -8.27 28.80
C GLU A 227 29.87 -9.57 28.02
N ILE A 228 28.63 -10.04 28.05
CA ILE A 228 28.18 -11.07 27.12
C ILE A 228 28.20 -10.39 25.76
N PHE A 229 29.26 -10.62 24.99
CA PHE A 229 29.29 -10.27 23.58
C PHE A 229 28.23 -11.12 22.88
N LEU A 230 27.05 -10.55 22.67
CA LEU A 230 26.03 -11.15 21.81
C LEU A 230 26.64 -11.29 20.42
N SER A 231 26.61 -12.50 19.86
CA SER A 231 26.94 -12.63 18.45
C SER A 231 25.91 -11.85 17.63
N PRO A 232 26.28 -11.30 16.47
CA PRO A 232 25.36 -10.50 15.66
C PRO A 232 24.02 -11.22 15.37
N ASP A 233 24.06 -12.54 15.21
CA ASP A 233 22.90 -13.37 14.87
C ASP A 233 21.99 -13.70 16.08
N GLU A 234 22.46 -13.43 17.30
CA GLU A 234 21.66 -13.55 18.52
C GLU A 234 20.94 -12.24 18.89
N ILE A 235 21.36 -11.11 18.30
CA ILE A 235 20.80 -9.78 18.58
C ILE A 235 19.28 -9.75 18.38
N PRO A 236 18.71 -10.23 17.25
CA PRO A 236 17.28 -10.09 17.02
C PRO A 236 16.42 -10.82 18.05
N LYS A 237 16.80 -12.05 18.42
CA LYS A 237 16.11 -12.82 19.47
C LYS A 237 16.31 -12.21 20.86
N SER A 238 17.50 -11.69 21.15
CA SER A 238 17.79 -11.03 22.42
C SER A 238 16.91 -9.78 22.61
N PHE A 239 16.79 -8.96 21.57
CA PHE A 239 15.97 -7.75 21.59
C PHE A 239 14.48 -8.09 21.69
N LEU A 240 14.01 -9.12 20.98
CA LEU A 240 12.64 -9.61 21.13
C LEU A 240 12.35 -10.07 22.56
N ASN A 241 13.26 -10.84 23.17
CA ASN A 241 13.11 -11.29 24.56
C ASN A 241 13.14 -10.12 25.55
N PHE A 242 13.95 -9.09 25.29
CA PHE A 242 13.95 -7.86 26.10
C PHE A 242 12.62 -7.13 25.99
N ALA A 243 12.08 -6.98 24.78
CA ALA A 243 10.80 -6.31 24.51
C ALA A 243 9.61 -7.07 25.14
N LYS A 244 9.71 -8.39 25.24
CA LYS A 244 8.69 -9.28 25.84
C LYS A 244 8.71 -9.35 27.37
N LYS A 245 9.69 -8.76 28.05
CA LYS A 245 9.67 -8.70 29.52
C LYS A 245 8.42 -7.94 29.96
N ASP A 246 7.67 -8.46 30.93
CA ASP A 246 6.43 -7.87 31.44
C ASP A 246 6.59 -6.35 31.70
N GLU A 247 7.67 -5.94 32.36
CA GLU A 247 7.94 -4.52 32.66
C GLU A 247 8.10 -3.61 31.42
N VAL A 248 8.58 -4.15 30.30
CA VAL A 248 8.80 -3.41 29.05
C VAL A 248 7.55 -3.46 28.20
N PHE A 249 6.95 -4.66 28.10
CA PHE A 249 5.72 -4.88 27.34
C PHE A 249 4.54 -4.09 27.91
N ASP A 250 4.28 -4.22 29.22
CA ASP A 250 3.18 -3.50 29.89
C ASP A 250 3.37 -1.98 29.82
N TRP A 251 4.63 -1.51 29.83
CA TRP A 251 4.93 -0.10 29.63
C TRP A 251 4.61 0.36 28.19
N MET A 252 4.99 -0.40 27.16
CA MET A 252 4.62 -0.08 25.78
C MET A 252 3.10 -0.06 25.58
N VAL A 253 2.41 -1.05 26.14
CA VAL A 253 0.94 -1.14 26.16
C VAL A 253 0.34 0.10 26.83
N GLY A 254 0.86 0.50 27.99
CA GLY A 254 0.42 1.68 28.72
C GLY A 254 0.64 2.98 27.94
N ILE A 255 1.77 3.12 27.22
CA ILE A 255 2.03 4.26 26.33
C ILE A 255 1.01 4.28 25.18
N ARG A 256 0.85 3.16 24.47
CA ARG A 256 -0.08 3.05 23.35
C ARG A 256 -1.49 3.43 23.77
N ARG A 257 -2.00 2.86 24.87
CA ARG A 257 -3.34 3.15 25.39
C ARG A 257 -3.51 4.60 25.81
N LYS A 258 -2.49 5.22 26.41
CA LYS A 258 -2.53 6.65 26.76
C LYS A 258 -2.65 7.56 25.52
N ILE A 259 -1.98 7.20 24.43
CA ILE A 259 -2.09 7.91 23.15
C ILE A 259 -3.47 7.64 22.53
N HIS A 260 -3.91 6.37 22.50
CA HIS A 260 -5.22 5.97 21.97
C HIS A 260 -6.40 6.70 22.63
N GLU A 261 -6.34 6.89 23.95
CA GLU A 261 -7.37 7.61 24.70
C GLU A 261 -7.40 9.12 24.40
N ASN A 262 -6.32 9.70 23.85
CA ASN A 262 -6.18 11.14 23.60
C ASN A 262 -5.74 11.42 22.16
N PRO A 263 -6.49 10.99 21.14
CA PRO A 263 -6.09 11.16 19.74
C PRO A 263 -6.10 12.64 19.34
N GLU A 264 -5.06 13.03 18.60
CA GLU A 264 -4.85 14.38 18.08
C GLU A 264 -4.67 14.31 16.55
N LEU A 265 -5.17 15.30 15.81
CA LEU A 265 -5.11 15.30 14.34
C LEU A 265 -3.74 15.76 13.85
N GLY A 266 -3.48 15.59 12.55
CA GLY A 266 -2.28 16.09 11.89
C GLY A 266 -1.96 17.55 12.25
N TYR A 267 -0.72 17.78 12.72
CA TYR A 267 -0.18 19.05 13.20
C TYR A 267 -0.76 19.59 14.53
N GLU A 268 -1.65 18.84 15.17
CA GLU A 268 -2.25 19.16 16.48
C GLU A 268 -1.77 18.22 17.61
N GLU A 269 -0.80 17.36 17.35
CA GLU A 269 -0.31 16.27 18.23
C GLU A 269 0.55 16.75 19.40
N PHE A 270 0.12 17.81 20.10
CA PHE A 270 0.88 18.47 21.16
C PHE A 270 1.06 17.59 22.40
N GLU A 271 0.00 16.90 22.84
CA GLU A 271 0.06 16.02 24.02
C GLU A 271 0.79 14.72 23.71
N THR A 272 0.64 14.17 22.51
CA THR A 272 1.40 13.00 22.04
C THR A 272 2.89 13.34 21.93
N SER A 273 3.25 14.45 21.28
CA SER A 273 4.62 14.94 21.19
C SER A 273 5.24 15.18 22.58
N LYS A 274 4.47 15.77 23.50
CA LYS A 274 4.91 15.98 24.89
C LYS A 274 5.13 14.67 25.63
N LEU A 275 4.28 13.66 25.44
CA LEU A 275 4.48 12.32 26.01
C LEU A 275 5.79 11.71 25.50
N VAL A 276 6.03 11.74 24.19
CA VAL A 276 7.28 11.25 23.58
C VAL A 276 8.49 11.91 24.21
N ARG A 277 8.51 13.25 24.29
CA ARG A 277 9.60 14.01 24.92
C ARG A 277 9.84 13.62 26.38
N GLN A 278 8.76 13.45 27.16
CA GLN A 278 8.86 13.01 28.56
C GLN A 278 9.47 11.61 28.69
N GLU A 279 9.11 10.67 27.80
CA GLU A 279 9.69 9.33 27.82
C GLU A 279 11.16 9.34 27.37
N LEU A 280 11.52 10.14 26.36
CA LEU A 280 12.92 10.33 25.96
C LEU A 280 13.77 10.96 27.09
N ASP A 281 13.22 11.96 27.81
CA ASP A 281 13.87 12.56 28.99
C ASP A 281 14.11 11.51 30.09
N LYS A 282 13.13 10.66 30.38
CA LYS A 282 13.27 9.56 31.37
C LYS A 282 14.35 8.55 30.98
N MET A 283 14.53 8.30 29.68
CA MET A 283 15.56 7.41 29.16
C MET A 283 16.94 8.08 29.03
N GLY A 284 17.02 9.40 29.22
CA GLY A 284 18.25 10.18 29.02
C GLY A 284 18.67 10.27 27.55
N ILE A 285 17.70 10.24 26.63
CA ILE A 285 17.95 10.30 25.18
C ILE A 285 17.85 11.77 24.75
N PRO A 286 18.92 12.38 24.20
CA PRO A 286 18.85 13.74 23.69
C PRO A 286 17.94 13.82 22.45
N TYR A 287 17.15 14.89 22.35
CA TYR A 287 16.26 15.13 21.22
C TYR A 287 16.21 16.60 20.81
N LYS A 288 15.71 16.86 19.60
CA LYS A 288 15.39 18.18 19.06
C LYS A 288 13.88 18.28 18.79
N TYR A 289 13.33 19.45 19.09
CA TYR A 289 11.91 19.82 18.93
C TYR A 289 11.81 21.36 18.87
N PRO A 290 10.88 21.94 18.09
CA PRO A 290 9.94 21.27 17.18
C PRO A 290 10.51 21.04 15.78
N PHE A 291 10.08 19.95 15.14
CA PHE A 291 10.09 19.78 13.68
C PHE A 291 8.64 19.63 13.22
N ALA A 292 8.29 20.14 12.03
CA ALA A 292 6.94 20.01 11.49
C ALA A 292 5.83 20.33 12.52
N ILE A 293 6.02 21.41 13.30
CA ILE A 293 5.16 21.85 14.41
C ILE A 293 5.24 20.96 15.67
N THR A 294 4.97 19.66 15.56
CA THR A 294 4.81 18.72 16.69
C THR A 294 5.82 17.56 16.67
N GLY A 295 6.53 17.35 15.57
CA GLY A 295 7.53 16.30 15.38
C GLY A 295 8.74 16.40 16.31
N VAL A 296 9.28 15.24 16.68
CA VAL A 296 10.39 15.07 17.63
C VAL A 296 11.45 14.17 17.01
N VAL A 297 12.72 14.56 17.11
CA VAL A 297 13.85 13.75 16.62
C VAL A 297 14.81 13.45 17.77
N GLY A 298 14.94 12.17 18.14
CA GLY A 298 15.83 11.68 19.19
C GLY A 298 17.12 11.06 18.63
N TYR A 299 18.19 11.03 19.42
CA TYR A 299 19.49 10.50 19.01
C TYR A 299 20.06 9.53 20.05
N ILE A 300 20.39 8.31 19.62
CA ILE A 300 21.02 7.29 20.48
C ILE A 300 22.33 6.82 19.84
N GLY A 301 23.40 6.69 20.64
CA GLY A 301 24.67 6.12 20.20
C GLY A 301 25.82 7.09 20.34
N THR A 302 26.72 7.10 19.36
CA THR A 302 28.02 7.78 19.46
C THR A 302 27.96 9.29 19.14
N GLY A 303 26.93 9.73 18.41
CA GLY A 303 26.89 11.07 17.82
C GLY A 303 27.70 11.18 16.51
N GLU A 304 28.30 10.09 16.05
CA GLU A 304 29.11 10.00 14.84
C GLU A 304 28.45 9.06 13.80
N PRO A 305 28.85 9.17 12.51
CA PRO A 305 28.38 8.27 11.45
C PRO A 305 28.71 6.78 11.71
N PRO A 306 27.95 5.85 11.11
CA PRO A 306 26.81 6.09 10.23
C PRO A 306 25.55 6.51 11.00
N PHE A 307 24.72 7.35 10.38
CA PHE A 307 23.42 7.76 10.92
C PHE A 307 22.29 6.97 10.25
N VAL A 308 21.47 6.29 11.05
CA VAL A 308 20.36 5.46 10.56
C VAL A 308 19.08 5.84 11.28
N ALA A 309 18.01 6.11 10.53
CA ALA A 309 16.74 6.54 11.08
C ALA A 309 15.73 5.40 11.24
N ILE A 310 14.90 5.48 12.29
CA ILE A 310 13.69 4.67 12.46
C ILE A 310 12.51 5.60 12.74
N ARG A 311 11.42 5.42 11.98
CA ARG A 311 10.26 6.33 11.95
C ARG A 311 9.00 5.70 12.54
N ALA A 312 8.24 6.53 13.25
CA ALA A 312 6.83 6.33 13.58
C ALA A 312 6.07 7.64 13.34
N ASP A 313 4.92 7.55 12.68
CA ASP A 313 3.89 8.58 12.62
C ASP A 313 3.14 8.69 13.96
N MET A 314 2.44 9.81 14.18
CA MET A 314 1.83 10.15 15.47
C MET A 314 0.37 10.59 15.39
N ASP A 315 -0.15 10.96 14.23
CA ASP A 315 -1.46 11.57 14.08
C ASP A 315 -2.61 10.56 14.11
N ALA A 316 -3.78 11.06 14.48
CA ALA A 316 -5.05 10.35 14.45
C ALA A 316 -5.96 10.87 13.33
N LEU A 317 -7.10 10.20 13.14
CA LEU A 317 -8.08 10.53 12.11
C LEU A 317 -9.31 11.26 12.69
N PRO A 318 -9.99 12.11 11.89
CA PRO A 318 -11.26 12.72 12.26
C PRO A 318 -12.42 11.70 12.12
N LEU A 319 -12.34 10.63 12.91
CA LEU A 319 -13.25 9.48 12.90
C LEU A 319 -13.80 9.25 14.31
N GLN A 320 -15.10 8.98 14.42
CA GLN A 320 -15.71 8.61 15.70
C GLN A 320 -15.53 7.12 15.96
N GLU A 321 -14.85 6.78 17.05
CA GLU A 321 -14.78 5.41 17.56
C GLU A 321 -16.15 4.91 18.00
N VAL A 322 -16.53 3.68 17.63
CA VAL A 322 -17.87 3.14 17.89
C VAL A 322 -18.07 2.81 19.36
N GLU A 323 -19.17 3.31 19.94
CA GLU A 323 -19.51 3.10 21.35
C GLU A 323 -19.69 1.62 21.72
N MET A 324 -20.09 0.75 20.78
CA MET A 324 -20.35 -0.68 21.02
C MET A 324 -19.12 -1.59 21.10
N VAL A 325 -17.90 -1.10 20.83
CA VAL A 325 -16.67 -1.88 21.08
C VAL A 325 -16.39 -1.84 22.58
N GLU A 326 -16.72 -2.82 23.39
CA GLU A 326 -16.47 -2.76 24.86
C GLU A 326 -14.96 -2.80 25.18
N TRP A 327 -14.31 -1.62 25.27
CA TRP A 327 -12.90 -1.43 25.63
C TRP A 327 -12.72 -0.24 26.59
N ASP A 328 -11.99 -0.45 27.68
CA ASP A 328 -11.60 0.54 28.69
C ASP A 328 -10.75 1.73 28.16
N HIS A 329 -10.10 1.61 27.00
CA HIS A 329 -9.11 2.58 26.50
C HIS A 329 -9.53 3.32 25.22
N LYS A 330 -10.84 3.45 24.98
CA LYS A 330 -11.39 4.26 23.88
C LYS A 330 -10.91 5.70 23.92
N SER A 331 -10.95 6.34 22.76
CA SER A 331 -10.83 7.78 22.60
C SER A 331 -11.77 8.52 23.55
N LYS A 332 -11.19 9.44 24.32
CA LYS A 332 -11.91 10.41 25.16
C LYS A 332 -12.21 11.71 24.39
N ASN A 333 -11.72 11.82 23.16
CA ASN A 333 -11.88 12.98 22.30
C ASN A 333 -12.92 12.68 21.21
N HIS A 334 -14.11 13.26 21.35
CA HIS A 334 -15.21 13.04 20.40
C HIS A 334 -14.81 13.37 18.96
N GLY A 335 -15.15 12.49 18.01
CA GLY A 335 -14.86 12.61 16.59
C GLY A 335 -13.40 12.39 16.20
N LYS A 336 -12.55 11.87 17.10
CA LYS A 336 -11.14 11.56 16.82
C LYS A 336 -10.82 10.12 17.26
N MET A 337 -10.05 9.38 16.45
CA MET A 337 -9.65 7.99 16.74
C MET A 337 -8.31 7.65 16.07
N HIS A 338 -7.45 6.90 16.76
CA HIS A 338 -6.29 6.24 16.12
C HIS A 338 -6.73 4.98 15.36
N ALA A 339 -7.42 5.18 14.23
CA ALA A 339 -7.93 4.09 13.39
C ALA A 339 -6.92 3.57 12.36
N CYS A 340 -5.68 4.05 12.38
CA CYS A 340 -4.59 3.57 11.52
C CYS A 340 -3.45 2.89 12.31
N GLY A 341 -3.49 2.93 13.66
CA GLY A 341 -2.49 2.29 14.53
C GLY A 341 -1.25 3.14 14.84
N HIS A 342 -1.26 4.43 14.54
CA HIS A 342 -0.10 5.33 14.78
C HIS A 342 0.27 5.41 16.27
N ASP A 343 -0.69 5.27 17.17
CA ASP A 343 -0.46 5.08 18.60
C ASP A 343 0.41 3.85 18.94
N ALA A 344 0.23 2.75 18.21
CA ALA A 344 1.07 1.56 18.31
C ALA A 344 2.45 1.80 17.67
N HIS A 345 2.54 2.55 16.56
CA HIS A 345 3.81 2.89 15.92
C HIS A 345 4.71 3.69 16.87
N VAL A 346 4.16 4.73 17.53
CA VAL A 346 4.86 5.51 18.56
C VAL A 346 5.32 4.63 19.72
N ALA A 347 4.44 3.75 20.22
CA ALA A 347 4.78 2.84 21.33
C ALA A 347 5.91 1.86 20.94
N MET A 348 5.89 1.32 19.72
CA MET A 348 6.95 0.45 19.19
C MET A 348 8.27 1.20 19.05
N LEU A 349 8.26 2.44 18.55
CA LEU A 349 9.47 3.25 18.42
C LEU A 349 10.06 3.65 19.77
N LEU A 350 9.23 3.98 20.77
CA LEU A 350 9.68 4.19 22.15
C LEU A 350 10.22 2.88 22.77
N GLY A 351 9.62 1.74 22.46
CA GLY A 351 10.14 0.41 22.76
C GLY A 351 11.54 0.17 22.20
N ALA A 352 11.72 0.45 20.92
CA ALA A 352 13.00 0.37 20.23
C ALA A 352 14.04 1.31 20.88
N ALA A 353 13.65 2.55 21.20
CA ALA A 353 14.49 3.51 21.89
C ALA A 353 15.00 2.97 23.24
N LYS A 354 14.12 2.32 24.02
CA LYS A 354 14.47 1.70 25.30
C LYS A 354 15.44 0.53 25.16
N ILE A 355 15.24 -0.33 24.16
CA ILE A 355 16.15 -1.44 23.81
C ILE A 355 17.52 -0.88 23.43
N LEU A 356 17.55 0.06 22.48
CA LEU A 356 18.77 0.66 21.95
C LEU A 356 19.55 1.42 23.02
N GLN A 357 18.87 2.17 23.89
CA GLN A 357 19.51 2.90 24.98
C GLN A 357 20.14 1.93 26.00
N HIS A 358 19.44 0.83 26.35
CA HIS A 358 19.98 -0.22 27.22
C HIS A 358 21.21 -0.91 26.61
N HIS A 359 21.22 -1.04 25.28
CA HIS A 359 22.28 -1.66 24.50
C HIS A 359 23.17 -0.65 23.75
N SER A 360 23.24 0.59 24.24
CA SER A 360 23.96 1.70 23.56
C SER A 360 25.44 1.40 23.31
N HIS A 361 26.07 0.57 24.14
CA HIS A 361 27.43 0.08 23.97
C HIS A 361 27.65 -0.78 22.70
N LEU A 362 26.58 -1.33 22.11
CA LEU A 362 26.65 -2.06 20.84
C LEU A 362 26.66 -1.11 19.63
N LEU A 363 26.26 0.15 19.81
CA LEU A 363 26.12 1.12 18.72
C LEU A 363 27.46 1.76 18.38
N LYS A 364 27.98 1.44 17.19
CA LYS A 364 29.18 2.08 16.60
C LYS A 364 28.81 3.11 15.52
N GLY A 365 27.72 3.82 15.77
CA GLY A 365 27.10 4.83 14.91
C GLY A 365 26.04 5.57 15.71
N THR A 366 25.09 6.20 15.01
CA THR A 366 24.01 6.97 15.64
C THR A 366 22.67 6.56 15.07
N VAL A 367 21.74 6.19 15.95
CA VAL A 367 20.34 5.94 15.60
C VAL A 367 19.54 7.22 15.77
N VAL A 368 18.78 7.59 14.75
CA VAL A 368 17.89 8.75 14.72
C VAL A 368 16.45 8.27 14.89
N LEU A 369 15.80 8.64 15.97
CA LEU A 369 14.40 8.31 16.24
C LEU A 369 13.52 9.42 15.65
N VAL A 370 12.67 9.11 14.69
CA VAL A 370 11.85 10.09 13.97
C VAL A 370 10.39 9.90 14.37
N PHE A 371 9.89 10.78 15.22
CA PHE A 371 8.47 10.84 15.57
C PHE A 371 7.81 11.92 14.73
N GLN A 372 7.08 11.48 13.70
CA GLN A 372 6.56 12.31 12.64
C GLN A 372 5.08 12.66 12.86
N PRO A 373 4.65 13.91 12.66
CA PRO A 373 3.24 14.28 12.66
C PRO A 373 2.58 14.14 11.28
N ALA A 374 1.26 14.26 11.23
CA ALA A 374 0.50 14.55 10.00
C ALA A 374 0.75 13.64 8.78
N GLU A 375 0.82 12.32 8.98
CA GLU A 375 0.91 11.34 7.89
C GLU A 375 -0.38 11.32 7.05
N GLU A 376 -1.55 11.44 7.70
CA GLU A 376 -2.89 11.23 7.12
C GLU A 376 -3.32 12.39 6.19
N GLY A 377 -2.58 12.58 5.10
CA GLY A 377 -2.77 13.61 4.09
C GLY A 377 -2.09 14.94 4.38
N GLY A 378 -1.45 15.10 5.55
CA GLY A 378 -0.77 16.33 5.95
C GLY A 378 0.63 16.51 5.35
N GLY A 379 1.25 15.43 4.87
CA GLY A 379 2.61 15.44 4.30
C GLY A 379 3.68 15.81 5.34
N GLY A 380 3.53 15.34 6.57
CA GLY A 380 4.46 15.64 7.64
C GLY A 380 5.88 15.16 7.38
N ALA A 381 6.07 14.08 6.62
CA ALA A 381 7.42 13.61 6.22
C ALA A 381 8.16 14.68 5.41
N LYS A 382 7.49 15.28 4.42
CA LYS A 382 8.06 16.38 3.63
C LYS A 382 8.44 17.56 4.51
N LYS A 383 7.57 17.91 5.48
CA LYS A 383 7.83 19.02 6.42
C LYS A 383 9.01 18.73 7.35
N MET A 384 9.14 17.49 7.83
CA MET A 384 10.28 17.04 8.63
C MET A 384 11.60 17.18 7.86
N ILE A 385 11.61 16.82 6.57
CA ILE A 385 12.78 17.01 5.69
C ILE A 385 13.11 18.49 5.53
N GLU A 386 12.12 19.34 5.24
CA GLU A 386 12.29 20.79 5.09
C GLU A 386 12.88 21.45 6.34
N ASP A 387 12.49 20.98 7.52
CA ASP A 387 12.98 21.50 8.81
C ASP A 387 14.34 20.89 9.22
N GLY A 388 14.94 20.02 8.41
CA GLY A 388 16.28 19.46 8.63
C GLY A 388 16.35 18.28 9.59
N ALA A 389 15.25 17.52 9.76
CA ALA A 389 15.18 16.39 10.70
C ALA A 389 16.18 15.25 10.37
N LEU A 390 16.55 15.09 9.10
CA LEU A 390 17.29 13.92 8.59
C LEU A 390 18.64 14.26 7.95
N GLU A 391 19.26 15.37 8.35
CA GLU A 391 20.61 15.73 7.89
C GLU A 391 21.61 14.59 8.19
N ASN A 392 22.35 14.15 7.17
CA ASN A 392 23.37 13.09 7.21
C ASN A 392 22.86 11.66 7.49
N VAL A 393 21.55 11.42 7.46
CA VAL A 393 20.98 10.06 7.57
C VAL A 393 21.23 9.28 6.28
N GLU A 394 21.79 8.07 6.40
CA GLU A 394 22.18 7.22 5.28
C GLU A 394 21.08 6.23 4.87
N ALA A 395 20.23 5.81 5.82
CA ALA A 395 19.10 4.94 5.56
C ALA A 395 17.99 5.15 6.61
N ILE A 396 16.75 4.85 6.24
CA ILE A 396 15.58 4.98 7.12
C ILE A 396 14.69 3.73 7.08
N PHE A 397 14.19 3.31 8.23
CA PHE A 397 13.22 2.22 8.35
C PHE A 397 11.90 2.72 8.94
N GLY A 398 10.79 2.39 8.31
CA GLY A 398 9.45 2.66 8.81
C GLY A 398 8.66 1.36 9.00
N ILE A 399 7.65 1.41 9.87
CA ILE A 399 6.75 0.28 10.08
C ILE A 399 5.32 0.75 10.00
N HIS A 400 4.45 -0.19 9.65
CA HIS A 400 3.02 -0.04 9.82
C HIS A 400 2.46 -1.27 10.52
N SER A 401 1.45 -1.08 11.36
CA SER A 401 0.68 -2.18 11.94
C SER A 401 -0.18 -2.83 10.87
N SER A 402 -0.40 -4.15 10.95
CA SER A 402 -1.32 -4.87 10.06
C SER A 402 -2.26 -5.72 10.88
N THR A 403 -3.55 -5.43 10.77
CA THR A 403 -4.63 -6.21 11.38
C THR A 403 -4.92 -7.51 10.64
N PHE A 404 -4.28 -7.74 9.48
CA PHE A 404 -4.47 -8.95 8.66
C PHE A 404 -3.47 -10.06 9.00
N LEU A 405 -2.37 -9.72 9.68
CA LEU A 405 -1.32 -10.67 10.05
C LEU A 405 -1.33 -10.95 11.56
N PRO A 406 -1.17 -12.20 12.00
CA PRO A 406 -1.10 -12.52 13.42
C PRO A 406 0.19 -11.96 14.05
N PRO A 407 0.19 -11.67 15.36
CA PRO A 407 1.42 -11.32 16.07
C PRO A 407 2.53 -12.36 15.88
N GLY A 408 3.74 -11.87 15.61
CA GLY A 408 4.88 -12.74 15.30
C GLY A 408 5.10 -12.98 13.80
N GLU A 409 4.23 -12.47 12.95
CA GLU A 409 4.45 -12.40 11.51
C GLU A 409 4.70 -10.96 11.05
N VAL A 410 5.47 -10.82 9.98
CA VAL A 410 5.71 -9.56 9.28
C VAL A 410 5.55 -9.75 7.78
N SER A 411 5.15 -8.71 7.06
CA SER A 411 5.08 -8.75 5.60
C SER A 411 5.69 -7.53 4.95
N THR A 412 6.26 -7.74 3.76
CA THR A 412 6.86 -6.70 2.92
C THR A 412 7.29 -7.30 1.58
N ARG A 413 7.91 -6.50 0.72
CA ARG A 413 8.53 -6.92 -0.56
C ARG A 413 9.64 -5.95 -0.97
N PRO A 414 10.56 -6.37 -1.87
CA PRO A 414 11.46 -5.44 -2.53
C PRO A 414 10.73 -4.63 -3.60
N GLY A 415 11.25 -3.44 -3.93
CA GLY A 415 10.68 -2.58 -4.95
C GLY A 415 9.34 -1.96 -4.53
N PRO A 416 8.41 -1.70 -5.47
CA PRO A 416 7.16 -1.01 -5.17
C PRO A 416 6.31 -1.75 -4.14
N LEU A 417 5.94 -1.05 -3.08
CA LEU A 417 5.12 -1.56 -1.96
C LEU A 417 3.75 -0.88 -1.90
N LEU A 418 3.72 0.45 -1.95
CA LEU A 418 2.51 1.27 -1.93
C LEU A 418 2.50 2.23 -3.12
N ALA A 419 1.33 2.48 -3.68
CA ALA A 419 1.18 3.37 -4.82
C ALA A 419 1.37 4.83 -4.41
N GLY A 420 1.98 5.62 -5.29
CA GLY A 420 1.91 7.07 -5.17
C GLY A 420 0.50 7.55 -5.47
N SER A 421 0.15 8.74 -5.01
CA SER A 421 -1.17 9.32 -5.23
C SER A 421 -1.12 10.78 -5.63
N GLY A 422 -2.03 11.13 -6.53
CA GLY A 422 -2.34 12.50 -6.89
C GLY A 422 -3.83 12.76 -6.86
N PHE A 423 -4.17 14.04 -6.89
CA PHE A 423 -5.54 14.53 -6.95
C PHE A 423 -5.67 15.52 -8.08
N PHE A 424 -6.88 15.65 -8.61
CA PHE A 424 -7.19 16.70 -9.56
C PHE A 424 -8.60 17.22 -9.30
N GLU A 425 -8.78 18.51 -9.58
CA GLU A 425 -10.08 19.14 -9.71
C GLU A 425 -10.09 19.89 -11.04
N ALA A 426 -11.16 19.73 -11.80
CA ALA A 426 -11.35 20.43 -13.05
C ALA A 426 -12.68 21.16 -13.10
N VAL A 427 -12.63 22.40 -13.58
CA VAL A 427 -13.83 23.22 -13.85
C VAL A 427 -14.01 23.30 -15.36
N ILE A 428 -15.13 22.77 -15.84
CA ILE A 428 -15.54 22.75 -17.24
C ILE A 428 -16.61 23.82 -17.42
N SER A 429 -16.30 24.84 -18.22
CA SER A 429 -17.12 26.03 -18.44
C SER A 429 -17.72 26.02 -19.85
N GLY A 430 -19.03 26.18 -19.93
CA GLY A 430 -19.79 26.26 -21.17
C GLY A 430 -20.57 27.58 -21.24
N ARG A 431 -21.85 27.47 -21.58
CA ARG A 431 -22.81 28.57 -21.59
C ARG A 431 -24.19 28.04 -21.27
N GLY A 432 -24.72 28.45 -20.14
CA GLY A 432 -26.03 28.02 -19.67
C GLY A 432 -27.19 28.55 -20.52
N GLY A 433 -28.36 27.99 -20.29
CA GLY A 433 -29.56 28.35 -21.04
C GLY A 433 -30.78 27.51 -20.68
N HIS A 434 -31.90 27.80 -21.32
CA HIS A 434 -33.13 27.02 -21.14
C HIS A 434 -32.97 25.65 -21.81
N ALA A 435 -33.18 24.56 -21.05
CA ALA A 435 -32.97 23.19 -21.54
C ALA A 435 -33.81 22.80 -22.78
N ALA A 436 -34.95 23.47 -23.03
CA ALA A 436 -35.78 23.24 -24.21
C ALA A 436 -35.25 23.91 -25.49
N ILE A 437 -34.19 24.71 -25.39
CA ILE A 437 -33.63 25.49 -26.50
C ILE A 437 -32.09 25.32 -26.55
N PRO A 438 -31.57 24.08 -26.62
CA PRO A 438 -30.15 23.78 -26.42
C PRO A 438 -29.22 24.36 -27.50
N GLN A 439 -29.74 24.72 -28.67
CA GLN A 439 -28.95 25.32 -29.76
C GLN A 439 -28.35 26.70 -29.40
N HIS A 440 -28.80 27.35 -28.32
CA HIS A 440 -28.26 28.62 -27.84
C HIS A 440 -27.34 28.49 -26.62
N SER A 441 -27.15 27.27 -26.12
CA SER A 441 -26.26 26.93 -25.00
C SER A 441 -25.05 26.13 -25.47
N ILE A 442 -24.06 26.01 -24.59
CA ILE A 442 -22.94 25.09 -24.70
C ILE A 442 -22.97 24.27 -23.41
N ASP A 443 -23.37 23.01 -23.50
CA ASP A 443 -23.70 22.20 -22.33
C ASP A 443 -22.43 21.62 -21.66
N PRO A 444 -22.07 22.09 -20.45
CA PRO A 444 -20.90 21.58 -19.75
C PRO A 444 -21.15 20.24 -19.04
N ILE A 445 -22.42 19.83 -18.82
CA ILE A 445 -22.75 18.51 -18.26
C ILE A 445 -22.37 17.44 -19.28
N LEU A 446 -22.80 17.61 -20.54
CA LEU A 446 -22.43 16.69 -21.61
C LEU A 446 -20.90 16.63 -21.82
N ALA A 447 -20.22 17.76 -21.69
CA ALA A 447 -18.75 17.82 -21.75
C ALA A 447 -18.09 17.03 -20.62
N ALA A 448 -18.53 17.25 -19.38
CA ALA A 448 -18.00 16.52 -18.22
C ALA A 448 -18.21 15.01 -18.31
N SER A 449 -19.36 14.55 -18.80
CA SER A 449 -19.63 13.11 -19.00
C SER A 449 -18.67 12.48 -20.00
N ASN A 450 -18.39 13.13 -21.14
CA ASN A 450 -17.43 12.63 -22.12
C ASN A 450 -15.99 12.64 -21.59
N VAL A 451 -15.63 13.65 -20.80
CA VAL A 451 -14.33 13.70 -20.10
C VAL A 451 -14.17 12.47 -19.20
N ILE A 452 -15.17 12.15 -18.38
CA ILE A 452 -15.09 11.02 -17.43
C ILE A 452 -14.89 9.69 -18.14
N ILE A 453 -15.67 9.43 -19.20
CA ILE A 453 -15.54 8.21 -20.01
C ILE A 453 -14.13 8.15 -20.62
N SER A 454 -13.66 9.26 -21.17
CA SER A 454 -12.35 9.32 -21.82
C SER A 454 -11.18 9.14 -20.85
N LEU A 455 -11.32 9.58 -19.60
CA LEU A 455 -10.31 9.33 -18.57
C LEU A 455 -10.10 7.83 -18.31
N GLN A 456 -11.14 7.00 -18.50
CA GLN A 456 -11.02 5.54 -18.32
C GLN A 456 -10.19 4.89 -19.43
N HIS A 457 -10.11 5.52 -20.61
CA HIS A 457 -9.27 5.04 -21.72
C HIS A 457 -7.78 5.17 -21.44
N LEU A 458 -7.38 6.06 -20.51
CA LEU A 458 -5.97 6.15 -20.08
C LEU A 458 -5.50 4.82 -19.50
N LEU A 459 -6.32 4.20 -18.65
CA LEU A 459 -6.00 2.91 -18.04
C LEU A 459 -6.20 1.76 -19.03
N SER A 460 -7.30 1.77 -19.77
CA SER A 460 -7.62 0.60 -20.57
C SER A 460 -6.78 0.49 -21.85
N ARG A 461 -6.33 1.61 -22.44
CA ARG A 461 -5.67 1.64 -23.77
C ARG A 461 -4.29 2.29 -23.81
N GLU A 462 -3.92 3.17 -22.86
CA GLU A 462 -2.62 3.85 -22.88
C GLU A 462 -1.61 3.28 -21.88
N ALA A 463 -2.06 2.88 -20.69
CA ALA A 463 -1.20 2.26 -19.68
C ALA A 463 -0.72 0.87 -20.12
N ASP A 464 0.51 0.51 -19.73
CA ASP A 464 1.00 -0.87 -19.85
C ASP A 464 0.09 -1.77 -19.01
N PRO A 465 -0.49 -2.86 -19.56
CA PRO A 465 -1.31 -3.80 -18.80
C PRO A 465 -0.61 -4.40 -17.57
N LEU A 466 0.72 -4.41 -17.52
CA LEU A 466 1.52 -4.88 -16.38
C LEU A 466 1.85 -3.75 -15.38
N ASP A 467 1.63 -2.49 -15.73
CA ASP A 467 1.79 -1.34 -14.86
C ASP A 467 0.43 -0.94 -14.25
N SER A 468 0.20 -1.38 -13.02
CA SER A 468 -1.08 -1.13 -12.35
C SER A 468 -1.24 0.35 -11.99
N GLN A 469 -2.23 0.99 -12.60
CA GLN A 469 -2.58 2.39 -12.41
C GLN A 469 -4.08 2.54 -12.09
N VAL A 470 -4.45 3.63 -11.41
CA VAL A 470 -5.85 3.94 -11.08
C VAL A 470 -6.13 5.41 -11.40
N VAL A 471 -7.31 5.69 -11.95
CA VAL A 471 -7.90 7.03 -12.07
C VAL A 471 -9.35 6.90 -11.63
N THR A 472 -9.73 7.65 -10.61
CA THR A 472 -11.09 7.63 -10.06
C THR A 472 -11.64 9.04 -10.03
N VAL A 473 -12.78 9.26 -10.67
CA VAL A 473 -13.55 10.50 -10.53
C VAL A 473 -14.51 10.34 -9.36
N GLY A 474 -14.18 10.95 -8.22
CA GLY A 474 -14.98 10.87 -6.99
C GLY A 474 -15.92 12.06 -6.77
N LYS A 475 -15.83 13.11 -7.59
CA LYS A 475 -16.60 14.35 -7.46
C LYS A 475 -17.19 14.74 -8.81
N PHE A 476 -18.49 15.00 -8.82
CA PHE A 476 -19.21 15.60 -9.94
C PHE A 476 -20.24 16.58 -9.40
N ARG A 477 -20.16 17.86 -9.78
CA ARG A 477 -21.09 18.90 -9.35
C ARG A 477 -21.43 19.83 -10.52
N GLY A 478 -22.71 19.91 -10.88
CA GLY A 478 -23.16 20.79 -11.96
C GLY A 478 -24.68 20.83 -12.09
N GLY A 479 -25.23 22.05 -12.20
CA GLY A 479 -26.67 22.31 -12.34
C GLY A 479 -27.47 22.12 -11.05
N ASP A 480 -28.55 22.90 -10.92
CA ASP A 480 -29.49 22.82 -9.78
C ASP A 480 -30.93 22.54 -10.24
N ALA A 481 -31.34 23.13 -11.37
CA ALA A 481 -32.70 23.05 -11.89
C ALA A 481 -32.79 22.11 -13.10
N PHE A 482 -33.83 21.27 -13.14
CA PHE A 482 -34.06 20.28 -14.20
C PHE A 482 -34.27 20.87 -15.61
N ASN A 483 -34.63 22.16 -15.70
CA ASN A 483 -34.95 22.85 -16.95
C ASN A 483 -33.89 23.89 -17.38
N VAL A 484 -32.72 23.87 -16.74
CA VAL A 484 -31.63 24.82 -16.99
C VAL A 484 -30.34 24.05 -17.28
N ILE A 485 -29.69 24.38 -18.40
CA ILE A 485 -28.30 23.99 -18.66
C ILE A 485 -27.40 24.94 -17.86
N PRO A 486 -26.47 24.45 -17.02
CA PRO A 486 -25.63 25.32 -16.19
C PRO A 486 -24.51 25.97 -17.00
N ASP A 487 -23.88 27.01 -16.43
CA ASP A 487 -22.70 27.66 -17.01
C ASP A 487 -21.42 26.83 -16.83
N SER A 488 -21.34 25.97 -15.81
CA SER A 488 -20.16 25.16 -15.53
C SER A 488 -20.46 23.88 -14.76
N VAL A 489 -19.55 22.91 -14.86
CA VAL A 489 -19.48 21.69 -14.04
C VAL A 489 -18.10 21.57 -13.41
N THR A 490 -18.04 21.17 -12.14
CA THR A 490 -16.79 20.82 -11.46
C THR A 490 -16.72 19.31 -11.30
N ILE A 491 -15.64 18.71 -11.78
CA ILE A 491 -15.31 17.31 -11.55
C ILE A 491 -14.02 17.22 -10.74
N GLY A 492 -13.83 16.13 -10.00
CA GLY A 492 -12.58 15.92 -9.26
C GLY A 492 -12.38 14.46 -8.91
N GLY A 493 -11.14 14.11 -8.62
CA GLY A 493 -10.74 12.73 -8.51
C GLY A 493 -9.35 12.52 -7.94
N THR A 494 -8.97 11.25 -7.88
CA THR A 494 -7.64 10.78 -7.49
C THR A 494 -7.07 9.85 -8.54
N PHE A 495 -5.76 9.77 -8.60
CA PHE A 495 -5.06 8.82 -9.46
C PHE A 495 -3.84 8.25 -8.74
N ARG A 496 -3.46 7.02 -9.10
CA ARG A 496 -2.44 6.23 -8.41
C ARG A 496 -1.60 5.43 -9.39
N ALA A 497 -0.34 5.20 -9.04
CA ALA A 497 0.59 4.36 -9.78
C ALA A 497 1.76 3.90 -8.89
N PHE A 498 2.38 2.78 -9.21
CA PHE A 498 3.51 2.22 -8.45
C PHE A 498 4.88 2.79 -8.83
N SER A 499 4.96 3.64 -9.85
CA SER A 499 6.18 4.33 -10.27
C SER A 499 5.97 5.84 -10.39
N SER A 500 6.99 6.63 -10.06
CA SER A 500 6.93 8.09 -10.18
C SER A 500 6.79 8.54 -11.64
N GLU A 501 7.38 7.78 -12.57
CA GLU A 501 7.25 8.03 -14.01
C GLU A 501 5.79 7.88 -14.46
N SER A 502 5.18 6.74 -14.17
CA SER A 502 3.78 6.45 -14.49
C SER A 502 2.83 7.45 -13.83
N LEU A 503 3.07 7.81 -12.58
CA LEU A 503 2.24 8.77 -11.84
C LEU A 503 2.30 10.18 -12.47
N LEU A 504 3.51 10.64 -12.85
CA LEU A 504 3.68 11.93 -13.53
C LEU A 504 3.14 11.91 -14.95
N HIS A 505 3.28 10.79 -15.67
CA HIS A 505 2.69 10.62 -16.99
C HIS A 505 1.16 10.68 -16.91
N LEU A 506 0.56 9.96 -15.96
CA LEU A 506 -0.88 9.95 -15.73
C LEU A 506 -1.41 11.34 -15.40
N LYS A 507 -0.70 12.10 -14.54
CA LYS A 507 -1.01 13.52 -14.26
C LYS A 507 -1.10 14.34 -15.56
N GLN A 508 -0.09 14.25 -16.42
CA GLN A 508 -0.06 14.99 -17.69
C GLN A 508 -1.18 14.56 -18.63
N ARG A 509 -1.46 13.26 -18.72
CA ARG A 509 -2.51 12.72 -19.59
C ARG A 509 -3.91 13.08 -19.11
N ILE A 510 -4.16 13.06 -17.80
CA ILE A 510 -5.42 13.54 -17.20
C ILE A 510 -5.70 14.97 -17.64
N GLU A 511 -4.71 15.88 -17.52
CA GLU A 511 -4.87 17.27 -17.96
C GLU A 511 -5.22 17.35 -19.45
N GLN A 512 -4.45 16.67 -20.30
CA GLN A 512 -4.63 16.70 -21.75
C GLN A 512 -6.01 16.15 -22.18
N VAL A 513 -6.48 15.06 -21.57
CA VAL A 513 -7.80 14.47 -21.86
C VAL A 513 -8.91 15.42 -21.42
N ILE A 514 -8.83 16.01 -20.22
CA ILE A 514 -9.86 16.94 -19.74
C ILE A 514 -9.97 18.15 -20.68
N LEU A 515 -8.83 18.77 -21.02
CA LEU A 515 -8.81 19.94 -21.90
C LEU A 515 -9.30 19.59 -23.32
N GLY A 516 -8.85 18.45 -23.87
CA GLY A 516 -9.18 18.01 -25.22
C GLY A 516 -10.66 17.67 -25.38
N GLN A 517 -11.22 16.87 -24.48
CA GLN A 517 -12.62 16.44 -24.55
C GLN A 517 -13.60 17.58 -24.31
N ALA A 518 -13.28 18.49 -23.38
CA ALA A 518 -14.09 19.70 -23.18
C ALA A 518 -14.13 20.57 -24.46
N ALA A 519 -13.00 20.74 -25.13
CA ALA A 519 -12.89 21.56 -26.34
C ALA A 519 -13.72 21.02 -27.52
N VAL A 520 -13.82 19.70 -27.69
CA VAL A 520 -14.66 19.06 -28.72
C VAL A 520 -16.12 19.49 -28.59
N LEU A 521 -16.59 19.67 -27.37
CA LEU A 521 -17.96 20.11 -27.06
C LEU A 521 -18.08 21.63 -26.91
N ARG A 522 -17.07 22.38 -27.36
CA ARG A 522 -16.97 23.85 -27.33
C ARG A 522 -16.94 24.44 -25.91
N CYS A 523 -16.62 23.63 -24.90
CA CYS A 523 -16.36 24.10 -23.54
C CYS A 523 -14.89 24.49 -23.37
N ASN A 524 -14.62 25.33 -22.38
CA ASN A 524 -13.29 25.55 -21.85
C ASN A 524 -13.11 24.74 -20.56
N ALA A 525 -11.90 24.30 -20.24
CA ALA A 525 -11.63 23.61 -18.99
C ALA A 525 -10.34 24.11 -18.34
N THR A 526 -10.29 24.04 -17.02
CA THR A 526 -9.08 24.30 -16.22
C THR A 526 -8.90 23.15 -15.23
N VAL A 527 -7.67 22.68 -15.05
CA VAL A 527 -7.35 21.58 -14.13
C VAL A 527 -6.40 22.09 -13.04
N ASN A 528 -6.68 21.74 -11.79
CA ASN A 528 -5.85 22.03 -10.64
C ASN A 528 -5.47 20.71 -9.94
N PHE A 529 -4.17 20.44 -9.84
CA PHE A 529 -3.64 19.25 -9.17
C PHE A 529 -3.30 19.47 -7.70
N GLU A 530 -3.42 20.71 -7.21
CA GLU A 530 -3.14 21.12 -5.82
C GLU A 530 -4.43 21.60 -5.12
N ALA A 531 -5.59 21.17 -5.63
CA ALA A 531 -6.88 21.53 -5.06
C ALA A 531 -6.95 21.08 -3.59
N GLU A 532 -7.54 21.94 -2.75
CA GLU A 532 -7.71 21.68 -1.31
C GLU A 532 -6.39 21.48 -0.54
N ASN A 533 -5.26 22.00 -1.04
CA ASN A 533 -3.90 21.80 -0.49
C ASN A 533 -3.48 20.32 -0.39
N LYS A 534 -4.09 19.44 -1.21
CA LYS A 534 -3.72 18.03 -1.21
C LYS A 534 -2.33 17.85 -1.81
N ILE A 535 -1.47 17.19 -1.05
CA ILE A 535 -0.09 16.93 -1.43
C ILE A 535 -0.07 15.68 -2.30
N PHE A 536 0.79 15.70 -3.31
CA PHE A 536 1.08 14.55 -4.15
C PHE A 536 2.08 13.64 -3.45
N PHE A 537 1.73 12.36 -3.27
CA PHE A 537 2.59 11.39 -2.60
C PHE A 537 3.33 10.56 -3.65
N PRO A 538 4.68 10.49 -3.59
CA PRO A 538 5.44 9.53 -4.37
C PRO A 538 5.05 8.07 -4.01
N PRO A 539 5.35 7.09 -4.88
CA PRO A 539 5.20 5.68 -4.51
C PRO A 539 6.19 5.28 -3.42
N THR A 540 5.75 4.41 -2.52
CA THR A 540 6.61 3.80 -1.50
C THR A 540 7.35 2.63 -2.13
N VAL A 541 8.67 2.75 -2.29
CA VAL A 541 9.51 1.79 -3.01
C VAL A 541 10.66 1.34 -2.10
N ASN A 542 10.62 0.08 -1.68
CA ASN A 542 11.64 -0.50 -0.82
C ASN A 542 12.96 -0.73 -1.58
N ASN A 543 14.06 -0.29 -0.97
CA ASN A 543 15.40 -0.56 -1.47
C ASN A 543 15.75 -2.06 -1.38
N ASN A 544 16.38 -2.60 -2.43
CA ASN A 544 16.70 -4.03 -2.53
C ASN A 544 17.77 -4.49 -1.50
N ASP A 545 18.81 -3.69 -1.26
CA ASP A 545 19.86 -4.06 -0.31
C ASP A 545 19.30 -4.06 1.13
N LEU A 546 18.41 -3.10 1.44
CA LEU A 546 17.68 -3.08 2.71
C LEU A 546 16.68 -4.24 2.83
N HIS A 547 16.13 -4.73 1.71
CA HIS A 547 15.27 -5.92 1.69
C HIS A 547 16.02 -7.19 2.09
N GLU A 548 17.23 -7.38 1.59
CA GLU A 548 18.08 -8.51 1.97
C GLU A 548 18.43 -8.46 3.46
N LEU A 549 18.81 -7.28 3.95
CA LEU A 549 19.06 -7.02 5.36
C LEU A 549 17.83 -7.35 6.22
N PHE A 550 16.65 -6.86 5.81
CA PHE A 550 15.41 -7.10 6.53
C PHE A 550 15.07 -8.59 6.59
N THR A 551 15.12 -9.28 5.46
CA THR A 551 14.78 -10.70 5.36
C THR A 551 15.67 -11.55 6.27
N LYS A 552 16.97 -11.22 6.34
CA LYS A 552 17.91 -11.84 7.26
C LYS A 552 17.54 -11.58 8.72
N VAL A 553 17.40 -10.32 9.12
CA VAL A 553 17.13 -9.93 10.51
C VAL A 553 15.78 -10.45 11.02
N ALA A 554 14.73 -10.31 10.20
CA ALA A 554 13.40 -10.79 10.53
C ALA A 554 13.36 -12.33 10.56
N GLY A 555 14.02 -13.01 9.63
CA GLY A 555 14.15 -14.47 9.62
C GLY A 555 14.92 -15.02 10.83
N GLU A 556 15.98 -14.34 11.27
CA GLU A 556 16.71 -14.66 12.51
C GLU A 556 15.81 -14.50 13.75
N MET A 557 14.93 -13.49 13.77
CA MET A 557 14.06 -13.20 14.90
C MET A 557 12.83 -14.11 14.99
N LEU A 558 12.11 -14.27 13.88
CA LEU A 558 10.77 -14.85 13.82
C LEU A 558 10.76 -16.24 13.14
N GLY A 559 11.88 -16.64 12.55
CA GLY A 559 11.95 -17.77 11.63
C GLY A 559 11.49 -17.38 10.23
N THR A 560 11.93 -18.15 9.23
CA THR A 560 11.59 -17.88 7.81
C THR A 560 10.08 -17.89 7.56
N ALA A 561 9.33 -18.74 8.27
CA ALA A 561 7.87 -18.80 8.17
C ALA A 561 7.17 -17.52 8.70
N GLY A 562 7.83 -16.75 9.56
CA GLY A 562 7.30 -15.49 10.11
C GLY A 562 7.49 -14.29 9.18
N VAL A 563 8.19 -14.45 8.04
CA VAL A 563 8.38 -13.40 7.04
C VAL A 563 7.54 -13.73 5.82
N LYS A 564 6.54 -12.90 5.52
CA LYS A 564 5.62 -13.08 4.40
C LYS A 564 5.94 -12.10 3.28
N GLU A 565 5.83 -12.57 2.04
CA GLU A 565 5.80 -11.68 0.89
C GLU A 565 4.43 -11.00 0.80
N MET A 566 4.44 -9.71 0.51
CA MET A 566 3.25 -8.88 0.41
C MET A 566 2.94 -8.51 -1.04
N GLN A 567 1.67 -8.52 -1.42
CA GLN A 567 1.24 -7.91 -2.69
C GLN A 567 1.19 -6.38 -2.55
N PRO A 568 1.58 -5.60 -3.59
CA PRO A 568 1.55 -4.15 -3.52
C PRO A 568 0.12 -3.67 -3.29
N LEU A 569 -0.04 -2.60 -2.50
CA LEU A 569 -1.34 -2.01 -2.23
C LEU A 569 -1.48 -0.64 -2.90
N MET A 570 -2.68 -0.33 -3.36
CA MET A 570 -3.02 0.99 -3.89
C MET A 570 -3.14 2.08 -2.80
N GLY A 571 -2.90 1.74 -1.53
CA GLY A 571 -2.70 2.76 -0.49
C GLY A 571 -1.50 3.65 -0.81
N SER A 572 -1.39 4.78 -0.12
CA SER A 572 -0.23 5.67 -0.18
C SER A 572 0.24 5.97 1.23
N GLU A 573 1.51 6.32 1.36
CA GLU A 573 2.14 6.60 2.63
C GLU A 573 3.18 7.71 2.39
N ASP A 574 3.20 8.72 3.25
CA ASP A 574 4.10 9.87 3.07
C ASP A 574 5.57 9.56 3.43
N PHE A 575 5.86 8.40 4.04
CA PHE A 575 7.22 7.83 4.17
C PHE A 575 7.99 7.81 2.84
N SER A 576 7.26 7.72 1.73
CA SER A 576 7.80 7.82 0.36
C SER A 576 8.64 9.09 0.13
N PHE A 577 8.36 10.22 0.80
CA PHE A 577 9.19 11.42 0.72
C PHE A 577 10.61 11.21 1.28
N TYR A 578 10.77 10.38 2.31
CA TYR A 578 12.10 10.02 2.78
C TYR A 578 12.82 9.14 1.76
N GLN A 579 12.08 8.24 1.09
CA GLN A 579 12.63 7.34 0.07
C GLN A 579 13.10 8.08 -1.20
N GLU A 580 12.59 9.29 -1.47
CA GLU A 580 13.11 10.13 -2.57
C GLU A 580 14.53 10.64 -2.33
N ILE A 581 14.95 10.78 -1.06
CA ILE A 581 16.23 11.40 -0.70
C ILE A 581 17.25 10.41 -0.11
N MET A 582 16.82 9.24 0.35
CA MET A 582 17.72 8.20 0.88
C MET A 582 17.11 6.80 0.71
N PRO A 583 17.92 5.72 0.74
CA PRO A 583 17.42 4.36 0.84
C PRO A 583 16.49 4.19 2.06
N GLY A 584 15.24 3.86 1.80
CA GLY A 584 14.26 3.60 2.84
C GLY A 584 13.62 2.22 2.72
N TYR A 585 13.21 1.67 3.85
CA TYR A 585 12.57 0.36 3.91
C TYR A 585 11.37 0.34 4.85
N PHE A 586 10.22 -0.06 4.32
CA PHE A 586 8.93 -0.05 4.97
C PHE A 586 8.36 -1.47 5.05
N PHE A 587 7.80 -1.85 6.20
CA PHE A 587 7.27 -3.18 6.42
C PHE A 587 6.10 -3.19 7.39
N PHE A 588 5.31 -4.25 7.32
CA PHE A 588 4.11 -4.42 8.13
C PHE A 588 4.36 -5.42 9.26
N VAL A 589 3.86 -5.10 10.46
CA VAL A 589 3.95 -5.96 11.65
C VAL A 589 2.56 -6.46 12.00
N GLY A 590 2.43 -7.78 12.16
CA GLY A 590 1.16 -8.40 12.51
C GLY A 590 0.64 -8.03 13.88
N MET A 591 -0.62 -7.59 13.89
CA MET A 591 -1.41 -7.18 15.05
C MET A 591 -2.87 -7.62 14.90
N LYS A 592 -3.15 -8.70 14.15
CA LYS A 592 -4.48 -9.27 14.03
C LYS A 592 -5.00 -9.68 15.41
N ASP A 593 -6.19 -9.21 15.73
CA ASP A 593 -6.96 -9.71 16.86
C ASP A 593 -7.57 -11.06 16.47
N GLU A 594 -7.02 -12.14 17.02
CA GLU A 594 -7.49 -13.51 16.75
C GLU A 594 -8.84 -13.80 17.43
N THR A 595 -9.32 -12.92 18.30
CA THR A 595 -10.65 -13.05 18.91
C THR A 595 -11.78 -12.59 17.99
N LEU A 596 -11.45 -11.85 16.94
CA LEU A 596 -12.40 -11.39 15.92
C LEU A 596 -12.43 -12.35 14.74
N GLU A 597 -13.63 -12.69 14.27
CA GLU A 597 -13.83 -13.55 13.09
C GLU A 597 -13.20 -12.93 11.84
N GLN A 598 -13.28 -11.60 11.71
CA GLN A 598 -12.73 -10.85 10.59
C GLN A 598 -11.75 -9.77 11.09
N PRO A 599 -10.60 -9.58 10.40
CA PRO A 599 -9.73 -8.44 10.61
C PRO A 599 -10.49 -7.11 10.51
N THR A 600 -10.15 -6.16 11.36
CA THR A 600 -10.67 -4.79 11.26
C THR A 600 -9.83 -4.02 10.23
N PHE A 601 -10.48 -3.29 9.33
CA PHE A 601 -9.76 -2.49 8.34
C PHE A 601 -9.21 -1.21 8.97
N HIS A 602 -8.04 -0.76 8.51
CA HIS A 602 -7.58 0.60 8.80
C HIS A 602 -8.65 1.61 8.38
N HIS A 603 -8.76 2.70 9.13
CA HIS A 603 -9.75 3.77 8.98
C HIS A 603 -11.21 3.35 9.27
N SER A 604 -11.41 2.13 9.80
CA SER A 604 -12.72 1.69 10.28
C SER A 604 -13.00 2.26 11.69
N PRO A 605 -14.25 2.68 11.98
CA PRO A 605 -14.68 3.02 13.33
C PRO A 605 -14.57 1.86 14.35
N HIS A 606 -14.37 0.64 13.85
CA HIS A 606 -14.19 -0.59 14.63
C HIS A 606 -12.72 -1.03 14.71
N PHE A 607 -11.77 -0.21 14.27
CA PHE A 607 -10.36 -0.58 14.24
C PHE A 607 -9.84 -0.98 15.63
N THR A 608 -9.31 -2.20 15.71
CA THR A 608 -8.70 -2.75 16.92
C THR A 608 -7.44 -3.54 16.55
N ILE A 609 -6.50 -3.61 17.48
CA ILE A 609 -5.21 -4.28 17.28
C ILE A 609 -4.87 -5.19 18.46
N ASN A 610 -4.18 -6.28 18.16
CA ASN A 610 -3.55 -7.14 19.15
C ASN A 610 -2.21 -6.54 19.59
N GLU A 611 -2.18 -6.04 20.83
CA GLU A 611 -1.00 -5.41 21.43
C GLU A 611 0.20 -6.37 21.56
N GLY A 612 0.00 -7.68 21.41
CA GLY A 612 1.07 -8.68 21.36
C GLY A 612 2.11 -8.44 20.25
N GLY A 613 1.75 -7.72 19.19
CA GLY A 613 2.67 -7.33 18.11
C GLY A 613 3.68 -6.25 18.50
N LEU A 614 3.45 -5.49 19.57
CA LEU A 614 4.29 -4.35 19.96
C LEU A 614 5.75 -4.75 20.20
N ALA A 615 5.97 -5.90 20.85
CA ALA A 615 7.31 -6.41 21.12
C ALA A 615 8.09 -6.74 19.84
N VAL A 616 7.40 -7.22 18.80
CA VAL A 616 8.00 -7.58 17.51
C VAL A 616 8.45 -6.32 16.77
N GLY A 617 7.58 -5.31 16.64
CA GLY A 617 7.93 -4.08 15.96
C GLY A 617 9.06 -3.30 16.66
N ALA A 618 9.01 -3.19 17.99
CA ALA A 618 10.09 -2.58 18.77
C ALA A 618 11.44 -3.28 18.58
N ALA A 619 11.44 -4.62 18.63
CA ALA A 619 12.65 -5.40 18.44
C ALA A 619 13.18 -5.32 17.00
N LEU A 620 12.31 -5.30 15.99
CA LEU A 620 12.72 -5.20 14.58
C LEU A 620 13.35 -3.85 14.28
N HIS A 621 12.71 -2.74 14.68
CA HIS A 621 13.31 -1.41 14.57
C HIS A 621 14.73 -1.38 15.15
N ALA A 622 14.90 -1.86 16.39
CA ALA A 622 16.20 -1.87 17.04
C ALA A 622 17.19 -2.80 16.33
N SER A 623 16.77 -3.99 15.91
CA SER A 623 17.66 -4.99 15.31
C SER A 623 18.17 -4.56 13.93
N LEU A 624 17.30 -3.96 13.11
CA LEU A 624 17.65 -3.49 11.76
C LEU A 624 18.73 -2.41 11.82
N VAL A 625 18.58 -1.41 12.69
CA VAL A 625 19.57 -0.34 12.79
C VAL A 625 20.90 -0.83 13.36
N VAL A 626 20.88 -1.72 14.36
CA VAL A 626 22.13 -2.30 14.91
C VAL A 626 22.85 -3.13 13.85
N ARG A 627 22.10 -3.93 13.07
CA ARG A 627 22.68 -4.75 12.01
C ARG A 627 23.22 -3.88 10.87
N TYR A 628 22.48 -2.87 10.42
CA TYR A 628 22.94 -1.93 9.39
C TYR A 628 24.25 -1.25 9.78
N ILE A 629 24.32 -0.71 11.01
CA ILE A 629 25.53 -0.02 11.53
C ILE A 629 26.72 -1.00 11.60
N SER A 630 26.46 -2.25 11.96
CA SER A 630 27.51 -3.29 12.07
C SER A 630 28.05 -3.70 10.70
N ASP A 631 27.16 -3.93 9.73
CA ASP A 631 27.49 -4.43 8.39
C ASP A 631 28.12 -3.34 7.50
N SER A 632 27.65 -2.08 7.62
CA SER A 632 28.22 -0.93 6.89
C SER A 632 29.71 -0.71 7.19
N ARG A 633 30.18 -1.15 8.37
CA ARG A 633 31.60 -1.11 8.75
C ARG A 633 32.42 -2.24 8.14
N MET A 634 31.82 -3.38 7.81
CA MET A 634 32.53 -4.52 7.21
C MET A 634 32.81 -4.29 5.71
N GLY A 635 32.06 -3.40 5.06
CA GLY A 635 32.29 -2.98 3.66
C GLY A 635 33.32 -1.87 3.48
N ALA A 636 33.76 -1.19 4.54
CA ALA A 636 34.82 -0.17 4.46
C ALA A 636 36.20 -0.86 4.41
N PRO A 637 37.05 -0.59 3.40
CA PRO A 637 38.36 -1.21 3.32
C PRO A 637 39.19 -0.81 4.56
N VAL A 638 39.56 -1.81 5.34
CA VAL A 638 40.57 -1.67 6.39
C VAL A 638 41.89 -1.34 5.70
N ILE A 639 42.29 -0.07 5.72
CA ILE A 639 43.64 0.33 5.36
C ILE A 639 44.54 -0.21 6.47
N ASP A 640 45.02 -1.45 6.30
CA ASP A 640 46.05 -2.03 7.16
C ASP A 640 47.35 -1.29 6.89
N HIS A 641 47.70 -0.37 7.79
CA HIS A 641 49.02 0.25 7.83
C HIS A 641 50.06 -0.76 8.31
N ARG A 642 50.32 -1.79 7.50
CA ARG A 642 51.50 -2.64 7.64
C ARG A 642 52.35 -2.55 6.39
N ARG A 643 53.36 -1.71 6.54
CA ARG A 643 54.68 -1.72 5.89
C ARG A 643 54.90 -2.92 4.95
N HIS A 644 55.07 -2.62 3.67
CA HIS A 644 56.01 -3.35 2.84
C HIS A 644 56.94 -2.33 2.17
N ASP A 645 58.16 -2.27 2.72
CA ASP A 645 59.35 -1.73 2.06
C ASP A 645 59.76 -2.68 0.92
N GLU A 646 60.21 -2.08 -0.19
CA GLU A 646 61.09 -2.63 -1.25
C GLU A 646 60.50 -3.78 -2.12
N LEU A 647 60.46 -3.72 -3.47
CA LEU A 647 61.40 -3.25 -4.50
C LEU A 647 60.67 -2.74 -5.74
#